data_AF-A0A218YRT2-F1
#
_entry.id   AF-A0A218YRT2-F1
#
_cell.length_a   1.000
_cell.length_b   1.000
_cell.length_c   1.000
_cell.angle_alpha   90.00
_cell.angle_beta   90.00
_cell.angle_gamma   90.00
#
_symmetry.space_group_name_H-M   'P 1'
#
loop_
_entity.id
_entity.type
_entity.pdbx_description
1 polymer ?
#
loop_
_entity_poly.entity_id
_entity_poly.type
_entity_poly.pdbx_seq_one_letter_code
_entity_poly.pdbx_strand_id
1 'polypeptide(L)'
;MALQARKPPVEPISFAPSQAWEGNDGPWSTFAIRVGTPEQIFRVLVSTSSQETWVPVPEGCTSSDPADCGALRGVLAFQNQPSSGFQVNESSTWLPENLYELGIGSMLNYTGNGEYGFDTVGLQLPQSGGATLKRQIVAGIATKDFILGEFGIGPKPTNFTSFQDPQPSFMWSLRNQSMIPSISWGYTAGARYQLKNVAGSLTLGGYDASRFVPNGVTFAFNQDDSRPLTIGVQAIQAKDTFLGTVSLLPSGILSLIDSTVPEIWLPATACTVFESAFGLQYDAHTDRYLVNTSTHASLTSLNPVLSFKLGNLAEGGETVVISLPYKAFDLQVSWPIYANSTNYFPLRRAANDSQYTLGRTFLQEAYVIADYERFNFSVSQCLFQENNPQKLVGILPPVKKKLHSSKLKRGTLIGIILTRSDISSLTTPSQIFHGSVSMSFGGQTPTIIVLKEGTDSSQGKGQIISNINACLAVQATIRSTLGPYGGDLLLVDGNGRQTITNDGATVMKLLEIVHPAARILTDIARSQDAEVGDGTTSVVVLAGEVLKEVKEHVEQGVSSQTIIKGLRRASAMAVNKVREIAVNTSEGNQRETLVKLAGTAMSSKLIKRNTGFFTKMVVDAVLSLDQDDLNEKLIGVKKIPGGSLTDSLFVNGVAFKKTFSYAGFEQQPKSFKNPKIVCLNVELELKSEKDNAEVRVEQVSEYQAIVDAEWQIIYNKMEALYKTGAKVVLSKLPIGDLATQYFADRDIFCAGRVASDDLERIIQATGGSIQSTCSDIHPEHLGTCGSFEERQIGGERFNFFEDCPEAKTCTLVLRGGAEQFIAEVERSLHDAIMIVKRAIKNNTIVAGGGACEMEVSAYLHRYADKNVPHKQQAIIKSFAKALEVIPRQLCDNAGFDATDILNKLRVEHRKGNTWSGVDFDNEGVRDNLEAFVWEPALVKINAMQAATEASCLILSVDETIKNEESAQPQAPQRGLPPGAAQRALRGRGRGMPRR
;
A
#
# COMPACT_ATOMS: atom_id res chain seq x y z
N MET A 1 -33.60 -41.03 0.16
CA MET A 1 -32.75 -39.86 -0.14
C MET A 1 -32.49 -39.17 1.19
N ALA A 2 -31.31 -39.36 1.77
CA ALA A 2 -30.99 -38.87 3.11
C ALA A 2 -30.98 -37.33 3.12
N LEU A 3 -31.79 -36.74 4.00
CA LEU A 3 -31.77 -35.31 4.31
C LEU A 3 -30.38 -34.97 4.89
N GLN A 4 -29.50 -34.37 4.08
CA GLN A 4 -28.33 -33.68 4.62
C GLN A 4 -28.83 -32.51 5.45
N ALA A 5 -28.70 -32.61 6.77
CA ALA A 5 -28.91 -31.52 7.69
C ALA A 5 -28.06 -30.30 7.25
N ARG A 6 -28.70 -29.15 7.02
CA ARG A 6 -27.99 -27.89 6.78
C ARG A 6 -27.13 -27.61 8.02
N LYS A 7 -25.81 -27.46 7.84
CA LYS A 7 -24.92 -26.95 8.89
C LYS A 7 -25.49 -25.59 9.38
N PRO A 8 -25.60 -25.35 10.69
CA PRO A 8 -26.08 -24.07 11.21
C PRO A 8 -25.19 -22.93 10.71
N PRO A 9 -25.73 -21.71 10.51
CA PRO A 9 -24.93 -20.55 10.13
C PRO A 9 -23.86 -20.28 11.19
N VAL A 10 -22.64 -19.94 10.74
CA VAL A 10 -21.53 -19.60 11.64
C VAL A 10 -21.90 -18.31 12.37
N GLU A 11 -21.96 -18.35 13.69
CA GLU A 11 -22.28 -17.21 14.54
C GLU A 11 -21.02 -16.37 14.82
N PRO A 12 -21.16 -15.04 15.03
CA PRO A 12 -20.04 -14.22 15.47
C PRO A 12 -19.53 -14.64 16.86
N ILE A 13 -18.24 -14.47 17.11
CA ILE A 13 -17.62 -14.77 18.40
C ILE A 13 -17.68 -13.54 19.29
N SER A 14 -18.32 -13.65 20.46
CA SER A 14 -18.17 -12.67 21.53
C SER A 14 -16.91 -12.98 22.33
N PHE A 15 -15.86 -12.18 22.19
CA PHE A 15 -14.68 -12.28 23.04
C PHE A 15 -14.99 -11.59 24.37
N ALA A 16 -15.28 -12.37 25.40
CA ALA A 16 -15.60 -11.84 26.72
C ALA A 16 -14.38 -11.15 27.36
N PRO A 17 -14.56 -9.96 27.98
CA PRO A 17 -13.50 -9.30 28.74
C PRO A 17 -13.17 -10.09 30.01
N SER A 18 -11.94 -9.92 30.50
CA SER A 18 -11.38 -10.61 31.67
C SER A 18 -12.06 -10.22 32.99
N GLN A 19 -12.91 -9.18 32.98
CA GLN A 19 -13.46 -8.47 34.14
C GLN A 19 -12.42 -7.71 34.98
N ALA A 20 -11.16 -7.71 34.57
CA ALA A 20 -10.11 -6.93 35.19
C ALA A 20 -9.98 -5.55 34.53
N TRP A 21 -9.53 -4.59 35.33
CA TRP A 21 -9.29 -3.21 34.94
C TRP A 21 -7.84 -2.87 35.24
N GLU A 22 -7.00 -2.84 34.21
CA GLU A 22 -5.54 -2.75 34.33
C GLU A 22 -4.98 -1.73 33.33
N GLY A 23 -3.72 -1.33 33.53
CA GLY A 23 -3.04 -0.33 32.72
C GLY A 23 -2.31 0.68 33.60
N ASN A 24 -1.15 1.14 33.12
CA ASN A 24 -0.36 2.18 33.79
C ASN A 24 -0.82 3.59 33.47
N ASP A 25 -1.77 3.75 32.57
CA ASP A 25 -2.23 5.00 31.97
C ASP A 25 -3.76 5.14 32.07
N GLY A 26 -4.39 4.29 32.89
CA GLY A 26 -5.83 4.25 33.12
C GLY A 26 -6.30 2.84 33.46
N PRO A 27 -7.46 2.71 34.12
CA PRO A 27 -8.06 1.40 34.35
C PRO A 27 -8.80 0.98 33.08
N TRP A 28 -8.14 0.22 32.21
CA TRP A 28 -8.71 -0.27 30.95
C TRP A 28 -9.26 -1.68 31.10
N SER A 29 -10.38 -1.97 30.43
CA SER A 29 -10.95 -3.31 30.40
C SER A 29 -10.04 -4.24 29.60
N THR A 30 -9.48 -5.25 30.25
CA THR A 30 -8.59 -6.22 29.57
C THR A 30 -9.34 -7.44 29.07
N PHE A 31 -8.70 -8.19 28.17
CA PHE A 31 -9.17 -9.46 27.62
C PHE A 31 -8.14 -10.54 27.93
N ALA A 32 -8.58 -11.75 28.25
CA ALA A 32 -7.66 -12.85 28.56
C ALA A 32 -7.35 -13.65 27.28
N ILE A 33 -6.07 -13.84 26.97
CA ILE A 33 -5.59 -14.76 25.93
C ILE A 33 -4.72 -15.85 26.55
N ARG A 34 -4.61 -16.98 25.85
CA ARG A 34 -3.77 -18.11 26.20
C ARG A 34 -2.74 -18.29 25.11
N VAL A 35 -1.47 -18.42 25.47
CA VAL A 35 -0.38 -18.61 24.51
C VAL A 35 0.46 -19.81 24.93
N GLY A 36 0.78 -20.66 23.96
CA GLY A 36 1.67 -21.79 24.16
C GLY A 36 1.02 -23.10 24.59
N THR A 37 1.83 -24.16 24.59
CA THR A 37 1.45 -25.50 25.09
C THR A 37 2.54 -26.04 26.02
N PRO A 38 2.32 -26.11 27.35
CA PRO A 38 1.09 -25.77 28.09
C PRO A 38 0.72 -24.28 28.03
N GLU A 39 -0.57 -23.99 28.19
CA GLU A 39 -1.14 -22.64 28.05
C GLU A 39 -0.64 -21.69 29.15
N GLN A 40 -0.08 -20.55 28.76
CA GLN A 40 0.26 -19.41 29.60
C GLN A 40 -0.78 -18.29 29.38
N ILE A 41 -1.23 -17.64 30.45
CA ILE A 41 -2.39 -16.73 30.39
C ILE A 41 -1.94 -15.28 30.53
N PHE A 42 -2.44 -14.41 29.64
CA PHE A 42 -2.14 -12.99 29.63
C PHE A 42 -3.43 -12.17 29.54
N ARG A 43 -3.48 -11.09 30.30
CA ARG A 43 -4.46 -10.01 30.15
C ARG A 43 -3.88 -8.97 29.20
N VAL A 44 -4.57 -8.76 28.10
CA VAL A 44 -4.14 -7.91 27.00
C VAL A 44 -5.17 -6.84 26.68
N LEU A 45 -4.73 -5.77 26.07
CA LEU A 45 -5.59 -4.76 25.47
C LEU A 45 -5.87 -5.12 24.01
N VAL A 46 -6.99 -4.64 23.48
CA VAL A 46 -7.31 -4.81 22.05
C VAL A 46 -6.68 -3.67 21.27
N SER A 47 -6.04 -4.00 20.16
CA SER A 47 -5.47 -3.02 19.23
C SER A 47 -6.24 -3.02 17.91
N THR A 48 -6.85 -1.87 17.57
CA THR A 48 -7.54 -1.66 16.30
C THR A 48 -6.59 -1.43 15.12
N SER A 49 -5.31 -1.15 15.39
CA SER A 49 -4.29 -0.86 14.36
C SER A 49 -3.29 -2.00 14.17
N SER A 50 -3.18 -2.92 15.13
CA SER A 50 -2.34 -4.12 15.05
C SER A 50 -3.08 -5.31 14.44
N GLN A 51 -2.35 -6.18 13.75
CA GLN A 51 -2.79 -7.51 13.33
C GLN A 51 -2.16 -8.65 14.17
N GLU A 52 -1.32 -8.30 15.15
CA GLU A 52 -0.40 -9.22 15.84
C GLU A 52 -0.81 -9.42 17.30
N THR A 53 -0.43 -10.57 17.86
CA THR A 53 -0.61 -10.82 19.29
C THR A 53 0.71 -10.55 20.00
N TRP A 54 0.71 -9.65 20.98
CA TRP A 54 1.88 -9.30 21.76
C TRP A 54 1.70 -9.73 23.21
N VAL A 55 2.74 -10.31 23.79
CA VAL A 55 2.77 -10.73 25.19
C VAL A 55 4.05 -10.27 25.87
N PRO A 56 4.01 -9.79 27.13
CA PRO A 56 5.22 -9.47 27.87
C PRO A 56 6.14 -10.68 28.02
N VAL A 57 7.45 -10.47 27.86
CA VAL A 57 8.47 -11.49 28.14
C VAL A 57 9.24 -11.17 29.43
N PRO A 58 9.82 -12.19 30.10
CA PRO A 58 10.54 -12.01 31.37
C PRO A 58 11.64 -10.94 31.33
N GLU A 59 12.29 -10.76 30.17
CA GLU A 59 13.33 -9.77 29.90
C GLU A 59 12.84 -8.32 30.13
N GLY A 60 11.53 -8.08 30.05
CA GLY A 60 10.91 -6.79 30.33
C GLY A 60 10.79 -6.43 31.81
N CYS A 61 11.14 -7.35 32.72
CA CYS A 61 11.13 -7.17 34.17
C CYS A 61 12.54 -7.39 34.75
N THR A 62 13.25 -6.29 34.98
CA THR A 62 14.61 -6.27 35.53
C THR A 62 14.64 -6.14 37.04
N SER A 63 15.81 -6.31 37.67
CA SER A 63 15.96 -6.21 39.13
C SER A 63 15.66 -4.83 39.72
N SER A 64 15.60 -3.77 38.90
CA SER A 64 15.19 -2.42 39.31
C SER A 64 13.68 -2.21 39.31
N ASP A 65 12.90 -3.19 38.84
CA ASP A 65 11.45 -3.08 38.70
C ASP A 65 10.70 -3.64 39.93
N PRO A 66 9.40 -3.31 40.10
CA PRO A 66 8.59 -3.87 41.18
C PRO A 66 8.60 -5.40 41.17
N ALA A 67 8.55 -6.01 42.36
CA ALA A 67 8.58 -7.47 42.51
C ALA A 67 7.39 -8.17 41.81
N ASP A 68 6.29 -7.45 41.61
CA ASP A 68 5.08 -7.86 40.90
C ASP A 68 5.03 -7.36 39.44
N CYS A 69 6.17 -7.00 38.84
CA CYS A 69 6.26 -6.49 37.47
C CYS A 69 5.48 -7.33 36.44
N GLY A 70 5.57 -8.66 36.49
CA GLY A 70 4.79 -9.52 35.60
C GLY A 70 3.28 -9.30 35.72
N ALA A 71 2.75 -9.21 36.95
CA ALA A 71 1.34 -8.97 37.20
C ALA A 71 0.91 -7.57 36.73
N LEU A 72 1.75 -6.54 36.94
CA LEU A 72 1.52 -5.18 36.42
C LEU A 72 1.46 -5.14 34.89
N ARG A 73 2.14 -6.08 34.23
CA ARG A 73 2.14 -6.25 32.77
C ARG A 73 1.03 -7.22 32.27
N GLY A 74 0.12 -7.64 33.14
CA GLY A 74 -1.01 -8.50 32.77
C GLY A 74 -0.65 -9.99 32.66
N VAL A 75 0.51 -10.41 33.17
CA VAL A 75 0.93 -11.82 33.18
C VAL A 75 0.29 -12.53 34.37
N LEU A 76 -0.39 -13.65 34.13
CA LEU A 76 -0.95 -14.48 35.21
C LEU A 76 0.05 -15.55 35.66
N ALA A 77 -0.21 -16.10 36.85
CA ALA A 77 0.57 -17.20 37.39
C ALA A 77 0.58 -18.41 36.43
N PHE A 78 1.75 -18.99 36.23
CA PHE A 78 1.95 -20.18 35.41
C PHE A 78 2.38 -21.34 36.32
N GLN A 79 1.73 -22.50 36.18
CA GLN A 79 1.95 -23.66 37.05
C GLN A 79 1.84 -23.36 38.56
N ASN A 80 0.90 -22.48 38.94
CA ASN A 80 0.70 -21.98 40.31
C ASN A 80 1.89 -21.20 40.91
N GLN A 81 2.82 -20.71 40.08
CA GLN A 81 3.90 -19.83 40.47
C GLN A 81 3.74 -18.45 39.82
N PRO A 82 4.15 -17.35 40.48
CA PRO A 82 4.23 -16.04 39.84
C PRO A 82 5.09 -16.12 38.58
N SER A 83 4.63 -15.52 37.48
CA SER A 83 5.39 -15.42 36.23
C SER A 83 5.68 -13.97 35.92
N SER A 84 6.90 -13.69 35.43
CA SER A 84 7.33 -12.36 34.98
C SER A 84 7.02 -12.10 33.50
N GLY A 85 6.66 -13.12 32.73
CA GLY A 85 6.36 -13.00 31.30
C GLY A 85 6.13 -14.34 30.62
N PHE A 86 6.09 -14.33 29.29
CA PHE A 86 5.96 -15.49 28.44
C PHE A 86 7.24 -16.32 28.43
N GLN A 87 7.16 -17.53 28.98
CA GLN A 87 8.26 -18.48 29.06
C GLN A 87 8.31 -19.29 27.77
N VAL A 88 9.01 -18.76 26.75
CA VAL A 88 9.12 -19.36 25.41
C VAL A 88 9.63 -20.81 25.45
N ASN A 89 10.60 -21.10 26.33
CA ASN A 89 11.23 -22.42 26.47
C ASN A 89 10.29 -23.50 27.03
N GLU A 90 9.22 -23.10 27.72
CA GLU A 90 8.24 -24.03 28.29
C GLU A 90 7.16 -24.39 27.27
N SER A 91 6.99 -23.62 26.19
CA SER A 91 5.99 -23.89 25.15
C SER A 91 6.52 -24.87 24.11
N SER A 92 5.95 -26.08 24.07
CA SER A 92 6.25 -27.10 23.05
C SER A 92 5.78 -26.75 21.64
N THR A 93 4.93 -25.72 21.50
CA THR A 93 4.40 -25.26 20.21
C THR A 93 5.04 -23.96 19.72
N TRP A 94 5.99 -23.40 20.47
CA TRP A 94 6.76 -22.23 20.08
C TRP A 94 7.72 -22.56 18.93
N LEU A 95 7.65 -21.76 17.86
CA LEU A 95 8.57 -21.79 16.74
C LEU A 95 9.21 -20.40 16.63
N PRO A 96 10.44 -20.20 17.10
CA PRO A 96 11.08 -18.89 17.08
C PRO A 96 11.38 -18.46 15.64
N GLU A 97 11.24 -17.17 15.36
CA GLU A 97 11.56 -16.57 14.07
C GLU A 97 12.78 -15.64 14.18
N ASN A 98 12.58 -14.36 14.51
CA ASN A 98 13.65 -13.39 14.74
C ASN A 98 13.15 -12.18 15.57
N LEU A 99 14.06 -11.29 15.94
CA LEU A 99 13.74 -9.99 16.52
C LEU A 99 13.38 -9.00 15.42
N TYR A 100 12.20 -8.40 15.52
CA TYR A 100 11.74 -7.35 14.60
C TYR A 100 11.19 -6.15 15.38
N GLU A 101 11.20 -4.98 14.76
CA GLU A 101 10.55 -3.80 15.31
C GLU A 101 9.03 -4.00 15.31
N LEU A 102 8.36 -3.60 16.39
CA LEU A 102 6.91 -3.75 16.56
C LEU A 102 6.08 -2.93 15.56
N GLY A 103 6.70 -1.96 14.87
CA GLY A 103 6.13 -1.24 13.71
C GLY A 103 4.92 -0.34 13.96
N ILE A 104 4.27 -0.47 15.12
CA ILE A 104 3.05 0.25 15.52
C ILE A 104 3.40 1.31 16.55
N GLY A 105 2.76 2.47 16.46
CA GLY A 105 3.03 3.60 17.34
C GLY A 105 4.35 4.33 17.04
N SER A 106 5.14 3.87 16.07
CA SER A 106 6.36 4.56 15.58
C SER A 106 6.06 5.99 15.11
N MET A 107 4.89 6.20 14.47
CA MET A 107 4.40 7.54 14.13
C MET A 107 4.20 8.41 15.39
N LEU A 108 3.83 7.81 16.52
CA LEU A 108 3.62 8.46 17.81
C LEU A 108 4.85 8.39 18.74
N ASN A 109 6.03 8.09 18.19
CA ASN A 109 7.32 7.91 18.90
C ASN A 109 7.36 6.75 19.91
N TYR A 110 6.44 5.79 19.82
CA TYR A 110 6.58 4.52 20.56
C TYR A 110 7.55 3.62 19.79
N THR A 111 8.55 3.08 20.48
CA THR A 111 9.53 2.19 19.84
C THR A 111 9.69 0.92 20.67
N GLY A 112 9.93 -0.18 19.98
CA GLY A 112 10.11 -1.46 20.66
C GLY A 112 10.40 -2.56 19.68
N ASN A 113 11.19 -3.52 20.13
CA ASN A 113 11.43 -4.76 19.40
C ASN A 113 10.63 -5.87 20.06
N GLY A 114 10.04 -6.73 19.22
CA GLY A 114 9.39 -7.97 19.62
C GLY A 114 10.27 -9.16 19.25
N GLU A 115 10.33 -10.15 20.14
CA GLU A 115 10.80 -11.49 19.80
C GLU A 115 9.66 -12.24 19.10
N TYR A 116 9.72 -12.34 17.78
CA TYR A 116 8.64 -12.94 17.00
C TYR A 116 8.83 -14.45 16.86
N GLY A 117 7.71 -15.14 16.89
CA GLY A 117 7.61 -16.56 16.58
C GLY A 117 6.16 -16.95 16.31
N PHE A 118 5.97 -18.24 16.06
CA PHE A 118 4.64 -18.83 15.93
C PHE A 118 4.32 -19.68 17.15
N ASP A 119 3.09 -19.54 17.66
CA ASP A 119 2.59 -20.41 18.73
C ASP A 119 1.08 -20.69 18.60
N THR A 120 0.55 -21.50 19.50
CA THR A 120 -0.89 -21.70 19.68
C THR A 120 -1.46 -20.56 20.52
N VAL A 121 -2.47 -19.86 19.99
CA VAL A 121 -3.15 -18.75 20.66
C VAL A 121 -4.63 -19.08 20.86
N GLY A 122 -5.09 -18.98 22.09
CA GLY A 122 -6.47 -19.19 22.52
C GLY A 122 -7.11 -17.94 23.10
N LEU A 123 -8.41 -17.76 22.85
CA LEU A 123 -9.19 -16.66 23.42
C LEU A 123 -9.85 -17.08 24.74
N GLN A 124 -9.98 -16.14 25.67
CA GLN A 124 -10.59 -16.27 27.00
C GLN A 124 -9.76 -17.11 27.98
N LEU A 125 -10.25 -17.28 29.21
CA LEU A 125 -9.64 -18.18 30.19
C LEU A 125 -9.86 -19.65 29.81
N PRO A 126 -9.01 -20.58 30.28
CA PRO A 126 -9.21 -22.00 30.07
C PRO A 126 -10.62 -22.43 30.49
N GLN A 127 -11.19 -23.41 29.79
CA GLN A 127 -12.54 -23.95 30.05
C GLN A 127 -13.70 -22.95 29.84
N SER A 128 -13.43 -21.72 29.38
CA SER A 128 -14.47 -20.72 29.04
C SER A 128 -15.04 -20.89 27.63
N GLY A 129 -14.48 -21.79 26.82
CA GLY A 129 -14.99 -22.12 25.48
C GLY A 129 -14.53 -21.20 24.35
N GLY A 130 -13.56 -20.30 24.58
CA GLY A 130 -13.03 -19.42 23.55
C GLY A 130 -12.17 -20.16 22.50
N ALA A 131 -12.19 -19.66 21.26
CA ALA A 131 -11.51 -20.23 20.11
C ALA A 131 -10.00 -20.37 20.31
N THR A 132 -9.42 -21.48 19.84
CA THR A 132 -7.96 -21.71 19.85
C THR A 132 -7.48 -21.98 18.43
N LEU A 133 -6.48 -21.22 17.99
CA LEU A 133 -5.84 -21.33 16.70
C LEU A 133 -4.37 -21.72 16.87
N LYS A 134 -3.89 -22.62 16.02
CA LYS A 134 -2.49 -23.06 16.01
C LYS A 134 -1.68 -22.19 15.06
N ARG A 135 -0.36 -22.09 15.31
CA ARG A 135 0.62 -21.42 14.43
C ARG A 135 0.19 -19.98 14.10
N GLN A 136 -0.14 -19.22 15.14
CA GLN A 136 -0.44 -17.80 15.07
C GLN A 136 0.81 -17.01 15.45
N ILE A 137 0.94 -15.81 14.91
CA ILE A 137 2.07 -14.93 15.20
C ILE A 137 1.93 -14.40 16.63
N VAL A 138 3.01 -14.53 17.38
CA VAL A 138 3.15 -13.97 18.72
C VAL A 138 4.47 -13.21 18.79
N ALA A 139 4.42 -11.98 19.30
CA ALA A 139 5.59 -11.19 19.59
C ALA A 139 5.78 -11.08 21.11
N GLY A 140 6.95 -11.49 21.58
CA GLY A 140 7.39 -11.27 22.95
C GLY A 140 7.92 -9.85 23.15
N ILE A 141 7.27 -9.03 23.98
CA ILE A 141 7.65 -7.62 24.19
C ILE A 141 8.38 -7.42 25.51
N ALA A 142 9.57 -6.84 25.45
CA ALA A 142 10.35 -6.44 26.63
C ALA A 142 10.20 -4.93 26.94
N THR A 143 9.90 -4.10 25.93
CA THR A 143 9.71 -2.65 26.10
C THR A 143 8.62 -2.34 27.12
N LYS A 144 8.78 -1.25 27.88
CA LYS A 144 7.79 -0.77 28.86
C LYS A 144 6.89 0.34 28.30
N ASP A 145 7.10 0.71 27.04
CA ASP A 145 6.21 1.60 26.28
C ASP A 145 4.81 0.99 26.11
N PHE A 146 4.74 -0.34 26.03
CA PHE A 146 3.51 -1.15 26.06
C PHE A 146 3.53 -2.02 27.32
N ILE A 147 2.89 -1.55 28.39
CA ILE A 147 2.93 -2.25 29.69
C ILE A 147 2.18 -3.58 29.64
N LEU A 148 0.94 -3.55 29.16
CA LEU A 148 0.16 -4.75 28.90
C LEU A 148 0.47 -5.29 27.50
N GLY A 149 0.26 -6.58 27.30
CA GLY A 149 0.25 -7.15 25.95
C GLY A 149 -0.92 -6.63 25.11
N GLU A 150 -0.86 -6.87 23.80
CA GLU A 150 -1.88 -6.43 22.85
C GLU A 150 -2.44 -7.60 22.04
N PHE A 151 -3.72 -7.53 21.69
CA PHE A 151 -4.38 -8.42 20.76
C PHE A 151 -4.86 -7.62 19.55
N GLY A 152 -4.13 -7.75 18.46
CA GLY A 152 -4.44 -7.13 17.19
C GLY A 152 -5.67 -7.74 16.51
N ILE A 153 -6.62 -6.87 16.13
CA ILE A 153 -7.84 -7.25 15.41
C ILE A 153 -7.84 -6.78 13.94
N GLY A 154 -6.72 -6.24 13.47
CA GLY A 154 -6.46 -5.97 12.07
C GLY A 154 -6.33 -7.28 11.25
N PRO A 155 -6.90 -7.35 10.03
CA PRO A 155 -6.85 -8.56 9.23
C PRO A 155 -5.61 -8.66 8.33
N LYS A 156 -4.82 -7.58 8.24
CA LYS A 156 -3.63 -7.49 7.38
C LYS A 156 -2.66 -8.64 7.68
N PRO A 157 -2.06 -9.29 6.67
CA PRO A 157 -1.01 -10.26 6.94
C PRO A 157 0.27 -9.58 7.41
N THR A 158 0.99 -10.21 8.34
CA THR A 158 2.33 -9.78 8.76
C THR A 158 3.37 -10.39 7.83
N ASN A 159 4.43 -9.64 7.52
CA ASN A 159 5.54 -10.14 6.73
C ASN A 159 6.88 -9.86 7.42
N PHE A 160 7.69 -10.91 7.56
CA PHE A 160 8.99 -10.88 8.23
C PHE A 160 10.19 -10.74 7.27
N THR A 161 10.04 -11.09 6.00
CA THR A 161 11.12 -11.02 4.99
C THR A 161 10.60 -10.35 3.70
N SER A 162 11.19 -10.64 2.52
CA SER A 162 10.71 -10.06 1.26
C SER A 162 9.19 -10.26 1.12
N PHE A 163 8.51 -9.38 0.36
CA PHE A 163 7.03 -9.33 0.22
C PHE A 163 6.32 -10.64 -0.25
N GLN A 164 7.03 -11.76 -0.31
CA GLN A 164 6.68 -13.05 -0.90
C GLN A 164 6.15 -14.10 0.10
N ASP A 165 6.21 -13.90 1.42
CA ASP A 165 5.68 -14.87 2.41
C ASP A 165 4.77 -14.22 3.48
N PRO A 166 3.57 -13.72 3.09
CA PRO A 166 2.64 -13.09 4.01
C PRO A 166 2.03 -14.10 5.00
N GLN A 167 2.26 -13.89 6.29
CA GLN A 167 1.69 -14.72 7.36
C GLN A 167 0.28 -14.23 7.73
N PRO A 168 -0.72 -15.13 7.81
CA PRO A 168 -2.10 -14.75 8.08
C PRO A 168 -2.28 -14.22 9.50
N SER A 169 -3.06 -13.14 9.64
CA SER A 169 -3.50 -12.62 10.94
C SER A 169 -4.44 -13.58 11.66
N PHE A 170 -4.66 -13.32 12.96
CA PHE A 170 -5.60 -14.09 13.77
C PHE A 170 -7.03 -14.03 13.20
N MET A 171 -7.48 -12.84 12.78
CA MET A 171 -8.79 -12.64 12.13
C MET A 171 -8.93 -13.46 10.86
N TRP A 172 -7.87 -13.52 10.05
CA TRP A 172 -7.90 -14.28 8.80
C TRP A 172 -7.92 -15.79 9.05
N SER A 173 -7.17 -16.25 10.05
CA SER A 173 -7.19 -17.64 10.50
C SER A 173 -8.57 -18.07 11.02
N LEU A 174 -9.25 -17.24 11.82
CA LEU A 174 -10.63 -17.50 12.26
C LEU A 174 -11.59 -17.63 11.08
N ARG A 175 -11.48 -16.71 10.11
CA ARG A 175 -12.35 -16.68 8.93
C ARG A 175 -12.15 -17.89 8.04
N ASN A 176 -10.89 -18.28 7.80
CA ASN A 176 -10.51 -19.41 6.96
C ASN A 176 -10.96 -20.76 7.56
N GLN A 177 -10.91 -20.88 8.90
CA GLN A 177 -11.44 -22.04 9.62
C GLN A 177 -12.97 -22.01 9.81
N SER A 178 -13.66 -21.03 9.21
CA SER A 178 -15.12 -20.85 9.31
C SER A 178 -15.61 -20.74 10.77
N MET A 179 -14.81 -20.10 11.64
CA MET A 179 -15.16 -19.85 13.04
C MET A 179 -15.89 -18.51 13.24
N ILE A 180 -15.73 -17.58 12.30
CA ILE A 180 -16.48 -16.32 12.23
C ILE A 180 -17.15 -16.18 10.85
N PRO A 181 -18.30 -15.51 10.74
CA PRO A 181 -19.02 -15.38 9.47
C PRO A 181 -18.28 -14.52 8.43
N SER A 182 -17.62 -13.42 8.81
CA SER A 182 -16.89 -12.50 7.93
C SER A 182 -15.66 -11.89 8.60
N ILE A 183 -14.79 -11.22 7.84
CA ILE A 183 -13.71 -10.38 8.39
C ILE A 183 -14.26 -9.03 8.87
N SER A 184 -14.96 -9.05 9.98
CA SER A 184 -15.51 -7.85 10.59
C SER A 184 -15.35 -7.90 12.10
N TRP A 185 -15.43 -6.77 12.76
CA TRP A 185 -15.48 -6.72 14.21
C TRP A 185 -16.25 -5.50 14.72
N GLY A 186 -16.75 -5.61 15.94
CA GLY A 186 -17.37 -4.53 16.71
C GLY A 186 -16.65 -4.36 18.04
N TYR A 187 -16.24 -3.14 18.37
CA TYR A 187 -15.41 -2.86 19.54
C TYR A 187 -15.75 -1.55 20.28
N THR A 188 -15.65 -1.61 21.61
CA THR A 188 -15.54 -0.47 22.53
C THR A 188 -14.61 -0.82 23.69
N ALA A 189 -13.85 0.16 24.18
CA ALA A 189 -12.93 0.00 25.31
C ALA A 189 -13.65 -0.21 26.65
N GLY A 190 -14.96 0.09 26.71
CA GLY A 190 -15.73 0.07 27.95
C GLY A 190 -15.51 1.33 28.78
N ALA A 191 -16.42 1.58 29.73
CA ALA A 191 -16.41 2.77 30.56
C ALA A 191 -16.60 2.38 32.02
N ARG A 192 -15.51 2.36 32.79
CA ARG A 192 -15.52 1.97 34.21
C ARG A 192 -16.42 2.87 35.05
N TYR A 193 -16.47 4.15 34.73
CA TYR A 193 -17.25 5.15 35.47
C TYR A 193 -18.76 5.12 35.17
N GLN A 194 -19.21 4.32 34.21
CA GLN A 194 -20.61 4.16 33.84
C GLN A 194 -21.23 2.98 34.61
N LEU A 195 -22.47 3.17 35.10
CA LEU A 195 -23.27 2.15 35.81
C LEU A 195 -22.45 1.38 36.86
N LYS A 196 -22.41 0.04 36.77
CA LYS A 196 -21.64 -0.87 37.65
C LYS A 196 -20.35 -1.35 36.96
N ASN A 197 -19.54 -0.42 36.45
CA ASN A 197 -18.32 -0.70 35.68
C ASN A 197 -18.60 -1.47 34.38
N VAL A 198 -18.99 -0.76 33.32
CA VAL A 198 -19.27 -1.38 32.02
C VAL A 198 -17.96 -1.78 31.34
N ALA A 199 -17.62 -3.07 31.36
CA ALA A 199 -16.45 -3.62 30.68
C ALA A 199 -16.51 -3.47 29.15
N GLY A 200 -15.35 -3.59 28.51
CA GLY A 200 -15.23 -3.55 27.05
C GLY A 200 -16.00 -4.66 26.35
N SER A 201 -16.35 -4.45 25.09
CA SER A 201 -17.07 -5.41 24.27
C SER A 201 -16.34 -5.59 22.96
N LEU A 202 -15.96 -6.83 22.64
CA LEU A 202 -15.34 -7.20 21.38
C LEU A 202 -16.12 -8.36 20.75
N THR A 203 -16.62 -8.13 19.53
CA THR A 203 -17.30 -9.15 18.72
C THR A 203 -16.52 -9.36 17.43
N LEU A 204 -16.18 -10.61 17.11
CA LEU A 204 -15.46 -10.99 15.88
C LEU A 204 -16.43 -11.63 14.89
N GLY A 205 -16.41 -11.18 13.63
CA GLY A 205 -17.37 -11.51 12.58
C GLY A 205 -18.72 -10.81 12.70
N GLY A 206 -18.80 -9.70 13.43
CA GLY A 206 -20.06 -8.99 13.62
C GLY A 206 -19.94 -7.93 14.69
N TYR A 207 -21.07 -7.57 15.29
CA TYR A 207 -21.14 -6.55 16.33
C TYR A 207 -22.22 -6.89 17.37
N ASP A 208 -22.18 -6.19 18.51
CA ASP A 208 -23.19 -6.27 19.57
C ASP A 208 -24.15 -5.07 19.46
N ALA A 209 -25.34 -5.32 18.92
CA ALA A 209 -26.37 -4.29 18.71
C ALA A 209 -26.94 -3.73 20.03
N SER A 210 -26.62 -4.33 21.18
CA SER A 210 -27.03 -3.83 22.49
C SER A 210 -26.13 -2.69 23.02
N ARG A 211 -24.99 -2.41 22.38
CA ARG A 211 -23.94 -1.56 22.96
C ARG A 211 -23.86 -0.15 22.42
N PHE A 212 -24.68 0.22 21.43
CA PHE A 212 -24.60 1.54 20.81
C PHE A 212 -25.95 2.04 20.32
N VAL A 213 -26.05 3.35 20.11
CA VAL A 213 -27.19 4.00 19.45
C VAL A 213 -26.96 3.96 17.94
N PRO A 214 -27.79 3.24 17.16
CA PRO A 214 -27.61 3.17 15.72
C PRO A 214 -27.69 4.54 15.07
N ASN A 215 -26.78 4.81 14.14
CA ASN A 215 -26.82 5.97 13.27
C ASN A 215 -26.62 5.54 11.81
N GLY A 216 -27.01 6.42 10.87
CA GLY A 216 -26.94 6.14 9.44
C GLY A 216 -25.60 6.46 8.79
N VAL A 217 -24.61 6.95 9.55
CA VAL A 217 -23.34 7.43 9.02
C VAL A 217 -22.37 6.26 8.91
N THR A 218 -21.86 6.05 7.70
CA THR A 218 -20.78 5.11 7.42
C THR A 218 -19.57 5.86 6.86
N PHE A 219 -18.40 5.37 7.24
CA PHE A 219 -17.11 5.91 6.85
C PHE A 219 -16.44 4.91 5.92
N ALA A 220 -15.81 5.39 4.85
CA ALA A 220 -14.98 4.55 4.01
C ALA A 220 -13.62 4.36 4.71
N PHE A 221 -12.97 3.21 4.53
CA PHE A 221 -11.58 3.12 4.97
C PHE A 221 -10.69 4.07 4.16
N ASN A 222 -9.60 4.51 4.78
CA ASN A 222 -8.58 5.29 4.10
C ASN A 222 -7.94 4.48 2.96
N GLN A 223 -7.48 5.17 1.91
CA GLN A 223 -6.67 4.57 0.84
C GLN A 223 -5.28 4.14 1.34
N ASP A 224 -4.80 4.80 2.40
CA ASP A 224 -3.61 4.36 3.13
C ASP A 224 -3.99 3.22 4.08
N ASP A 225 -3.67 1.99 3.67
CA ASP A 225 -3.92 0.76 4.42
C ASP A 225 -3.15 0.68 5.75
N SER A 226 -2.21 1.61 6.03
CA SER A 226 -1.60 1.73 7.36
C SER A 226 -2.49 2.48 8.38
N ARG A 227 -3.50 3.21 7.90
CA ARG A 227 -4.42 4.02 8.71
C ARG A 227 -5.89 3.82 8.30
N PRO A 228 -6.40 2.57 8.28
CA PRO A 228 -7.69 2.27 7.67
C PRO A 228 -8.86 3.02 8.33
N LEU A 229 -8.83 3.19 9.66
CA LEU A 229 -9.89 3.85 10.44
C LEU A 229 -9.71 5.36 10.56
N THR A 230 -9.32 6.03 9.48
CA THR A 230 -9.19 7.50 9.46
C THR A 230 -10.57 8.15 9.30
N ILE A 231 -10.89 9.11 10.16
CA ILE A 231 -12.13 9.89 10.14
C ILE A 231 -11.86 11.40 10.11
N GLY A 232 -12.80 12.18 9.58
CA GLY A 232 -12.79 13.63 9.72
C GLY A 232 -13.38 14.08 11.05
N VAL A 233 -12.55 14.65 11.92
CA VAL A 233 -12.99 15.35 13.13
C VAL A 233 -13.25 16.80 12.75
N GLN A 234 -14.51 17.18 12.54
CA GLN A 234 -14.89 18.50 12.04
C GLN A 234 -14.90 19.56 13.14
N ALA A 235 -15.26 19.15 14.35
CA ALA A 235 -15.28 20.03 15.51
C ALA A 235 -15.16 19.22 16.80
N ILE A 236 -14.50 19.80 17.79
CA ILE A 236 -14.53 19.35 19.17
C ILE A 236 -15.08 20.52 19.99
N GLN A 237 -16.23 20.33 20.63
CA GLN A 237 -16.85 21.34 21.48
C GLN A 237 -16.90 20.85 22.91
N ALA A 238 -16.60 21.71 23.87
CA ALA A 238 -16.77 21.40 25.28
C ALA A 238 -17.75 22.35 25.96
N LYS A 239 -18.55 21.79 26.86
CA LYS A 239 -19.46 22.53 27.73
C LYS A 239 -19.02 22.41 29.18
N ASP A 240 -19.42 23.37 29.99
CA ASP A 240 -19.18 23.42 31.42
C ASP A 240 -17.67 23.34 31.79
N THR A 241 -16.84 23.97 30.96
CA THR A 241 -15.39 24.16 31.20
C THR A 241 -15.13 25.40 32.07
N PHE A 242 -13.88 25.68 32.44
CA PHE A 242 -13.55 26.94 33.12
C PHE A 242 -13.84 28.20 32.27
N LEU A 243 -13.97 28.03 30.96
CA LEU A 243 -14.37 29.07 30.00
C LEU A 243 -15.84 28.97 29.58
N GLY A 244 -16.63 28.10 30.23
CA GLY A 244 -18.01 27.81 29.81
C GLY A 244 -18.07 26.89 28.60
N THR A 245 -18.72 27.34 27.52
CA THR A 245 -18.81 26.59 26.25
C THR A 245 -17.75 27.09 25.26
N VAL A 246 -16.89 26.20 24.78
CA VAL A 246 -15.74 26.54 23.93
C VAL A 246 -15.56 25.54 22.79
N SER A 247 -15.13 26.03 21.62
CA SER A 247 -14.65 25.18 20.53
C SER A 247 -13.18 24.89 20.77
N LEU A 248 -12.84 23.63 20.98
CA LEU A 248 -11.49 23.16 21.30
C LEU A 248 -10.65 22.88 20.05
N LEU A 249 -11.31 22.70 18.90
CA LEU A 249 -10.64 22.46 17.62
C LEU A 249 -10.85 23.67 16.70
N PRO A 250 -9.78 24.37 16.26
CA PRO A 250 -9.89 25.54 15.39
C PRO A 250 -10.35 25.25 13.95
N SER A 251 -9.92 24.12 13.39
CA SER A 251 -10.23 23.68 12.02
C SER A 251 -10.36 22.16 11.97
N GLY A 252 -11.19 21.65 11.06
CA GLY A 252 -11.36 20.20 10.91
C GLY A 252 -10.05 19.47 10.56
N ILE A 253 -9.88 18.26 11.10
CA ILE A 253 -8.68 17.43 10.87
C ILE A 253 -9.08 16.00 10.48
N LEU A 254 -8.18 15.29 9.79
CA LEU A 254 -8.28 13.83 9.62
C LEU A 254 -7.52 13.15 10.76
N SER A 255 -8.17 12.23 11.47
CA SER A 255 -7.62 11.56 12.65
C SER A 255 -7.83 10.05 12.54
N LEU A 256 -6.81 9.27 12.90
CA LEU A 256 -6.93 7.81 13.01
C LEU A 256 -7.67 7.43 14.30
N ILE A 257 -8.50 6.39 14.28
CA ILE A 257 -8.98 5.75 15.51
C ILE A 257 -8.03 4.59 15.83
N ASP A 258 -7.34 4.67 16.96
CA ASP A 258 -6.35 3.67 17.37
C ASP A 258 -6.45 3.34 18.86
N SER A 259 -6.83 2.11 19.20
CA SER A 259 -6.91 1.66 20.59
C SER A 259 -5.59 1.20 21.20
N THR A 260 -4.47 1.18 20.45
CA THR A 260 -3.13 0.86 20.98
C THR A 260 -2.61 1.91 21.96
N VAL A 261 -3.06 3.17 21.85
CA VAL A 261 -2.68 4.26 22.77
C VAL A 261 -3.89 4.79 23.54
N PRO A 262 -3.73 5.30 24.78
CA PRO A 262 -4.85 5.84 25.53
C PRO A 262 -5.22 7.27 25.11
N GLU A 263 -4.26 8.05 24.60
CA GLU A 263 -4.38 9.50 24.46
C GLU A 263 -5.08 9.93 23.17
N ILE A 264 -5.59 11.15 23.21
CA ILE A 264 -6.06 11.87 22.03
C ILE A 264 -4.94 12.82 21.60
N TRP A 265 -4.43 12.62 20.38
CA TRP A 265 -3.35 13.38 19.78
C TRP A 265 -3.93 14.44 18.85
N LEU A 266 -3.68 15.72 19.17
CA LEU A 266 -4.27 16.86 18.46
C LEU A 266 -3.18 17.90 18.10
N PRO A 267 -3.46 18.79 17.12
CA PRO A 267 -2.57 19.91 16.83
C PRO A 267 -2.26 20.72 18.09
N ALA A 268 -1.02 21.20 18.23
CA ALA A 268 -0.61 22.01 19.38
C ALA A 268 -1.54 23.21 19.61
N THR A 269 -2.08 23.80 18.54
CA THR A 269 -3.05 24.91 18.61
C THR A 269 -4.39 24.52 19.22
N ALA A 270 -4.83 23.27 19.10
CA ALA A 270 -6.01 22.77 19.81
C ALA A 270 -5.64 22.50 21.28
N CYS A 271 -4.48 21.89 21.53
CA CYS A 271 -4.05 21.58 22.89
C CYS A 271 -3.92 22.81 23.80
N THR A 272 -3.46 23.95 23.30
CA THR A 272 -3.42 25.20 24.07
C THR A 272 -4.80 25.70 24.49
N VAL A 273 -5.84 25.44 23.67
CA VAL A 273 -7.23 25.73 24.04
C VAL A 273 -7.70 24.77 25.13
N PHE A 274 -7.34 23.48 25.05
CA PHE A 274 -7.60 22.52 26.13
C PHE A 274 -6.93 22.93 27.45
N GLU A 275 -5.67 23.39 27.41
CA GLU A 275 -4.96 23.87 28.61
C GLU A 275 -5.75 24.96 29.33
N SER A 276 -6.25 25.94 28.57
CA SER A 276 -7.02 27.05 29.12
C SER A 276 -8.42 26.64 29.57
N ALA A 277 -9.09 25.76 28.83
CA ALA A 277 -10.44 25.31 29.12
C ALA A 277 -10.51 24.40 30.36
N PHE A 278 -9.50 23.55 30.56
CA PHE A 278 -9.48 22.54 31.62
C PHE A 278 -8.41 22.80 32.70
N GLY A 279 -7.63 23.89 32.60
CA GLY A 279 -6.59 24.23 33.57
C GLY A 279 -5.47 23.18 33.65
N LEU A 280 -5.11 22.58 32.51
CA LEU A 280 -4.13 21.51 32.41
C LEU A 280 -2.70 22.04 32.54
N GLN A 281 -1.81 21.27 33.17
CA GLN A 281 -0.40 21.61 33.28
C GLN A 281 0.44 20.69 32.40
N TYR A 282 1.15 21.24 31.43
CA TYR A 282 1.99 20.45 30.54
C TYR A 282 3.32 20.05 31.22
N ASP A 283 3.59 18.76 31.31
CA ASP A 283 4.87 18.19 31.74
C ASP A 283 5.74 17.89 30.52
N ALA A 284 6.79 18.70 30.34
CA ALA A 284 7.70 18.59 29.21
C ALA A 284 8.63 17.37 29.28
N HIS A 285 8.79 16.72 30.45
CA HIS A 285 9.68 15.56 30.59
C HIS A 285 9.04 14.29 30.03
N THR A 286 7.75 14.10 30.30
CA THR A 286 6.98 12.94 29.85
C THR A 286 6.10 13.24 28.64
N ASP A 287 6.00 14.53 28.25
CA ASP A 287 5.12 15.07 27.21
C ASP A 287 3.63 14.77 27.51
N ARG A 288 3.19 14.96 28.76
CA ARG A 288 1.81 14.69 29.20
C ARG A 288 1.18 15.89 29.88
N TYR A 289 -0.15 15.94 29.92
CA TYR A 289 -0.88 16.96 30.66
C TYR A 289 -1.30 16.46 32.03
N LEU A 290 -0.78 17.08 33.08
CA LEU A 290 -1.10 16.79 34.47
C LEU A 290 -2.29 17.62 34.94
N VAL A 291 -3.05 17.03 35.88
CA VAL A 291 -4.17 17.68 36.54
C VAL A 291 -3.86 17.74 38.03
N ASN A 292 -3.58 18.95 38.53
CA ASN A 292 -3.33 19.14 39.96
C ASN A 292 -4.61 18.90 40.79
N THR A 293 -4.47 18.73 42.11
CA THR A 293 -5.59 18.35 42.99
C THR A 293 -6.73 19.37 43.03
N SER A 294 -6.44 20.67 42.97
CA SER A 294 -7.48 21.72 43.01
C SER A 294 -8.24 21.84 41.69
N THR A 295 -7.53 21.75 40.56
CA THR A 295 -8.09 21.66 39.22
C THR A 295 -8.96 20.41 39.09
N HIS A 296 -8.46 19.26 39.56
CA HIS A 296 -9.20 17.99 39.56
C HIS A 296 -10.53 18.13 40.30
N ALA A 297 -10.53 18.61 41.54
CA ALA A 297 -11.75 18.82 42.32
C ALA A 297 -12.75 19.76 41.62
N SER A 298 -12.24 20.81 40.96
CA SER A 298 -13.08 21.75 40.22
C SER A 298 -13.69 21.13 38.96
N LEU A 299 -12.91 20.37 38.19
CA LEU A 299 -13.40 19.67 37.00
C LEU A 299 -14.38 18.54 37.35
N THR A 300 -14.15 17.82 38.46
CA THR A 300 -15.11 16.83 38.98
C THR A 300 -16.43 17.49 39.36
N SER A 301 -16.39 18.70 39.95
CA SER A 301 -17.60 19.45 40.30
C SER A 301 -18.32 20.04 39.08
N LEU A 302 -17.59 20.53 38.09
CA LEU A 302 -18.16 21.10 36.87
C LEU A 302 -18.70 20.03 35.92
N ASN A 303 -18.09 18.84 35.94
CA ASN A 303 -18.38 17.71 35.06
C ASN A 303 -18.53 18.10 33.56
N PRO A 304 -17.48 18.67 32.94
CA PRO A 304 -17.50 19.04 31.53
C PRO A 304 -17.92 17.90 30.59
N VAL A 305 -18.50 18.25 29.44
CA VAL A 305 -18.83 17.29 28.37
C VAL A 305 -18.18 17.73 27.07
N LEU A 306 -17.39 16.84 26.46
CA LEU A 306 -16.71 17.04 25.18
C LEU A 306 -17.47 16.31 24.07
N SER A 307 -17.93 17.04 23.06
CA SER A 307 -18.63 16.50 21.89
C SER A 307 -17.75 16.57 20.65
N PHE A 308 -17.46 15.42 20.07
CA PHE A 308 -16.70 15.23 18.84
C PHE A 308 -17.68 15.08 17.68
N LYS A 309 -17.65 16.01 16.73
CA LYS A 309 -18.43 15.95 15.50
C LYS A 309 -17.58 15.29 14.41
N LEU A 310 -18.02 14.11 13.96
CA LEU A 310 -17.26 13.23 13.08
C LEU A 310 -17.97 13.11 11.73
N GLY A 311 -17.21 13.16 10.63
CA GLY A 311 -17.69 12.96 9.27
C GLY A 311 -16.66 12.21 8.43
N ASN A 312 -17.02 11.84 7.20
CA ASN A 312 -16.11 11.15 6.28
C ASN A 312 -14.95 12.07 5.81
N LEU A 313 -15.18 13.39 5.87
CA LEU A 313 -14.20 14.43 5.55
C LEU A 313 -14.06 15.40 6.73
N ALA A 314 -12.94 16.13 6.76
CA ALA A 314 -12.68 17.17 7.77
C ALA A 314 -13.73 18.30 7.76
N GLU A 315 -14.46 18.49 6.65
CA GLU A 315 -15.57 19.44 6.54
C GLU A 315 -16.68 18.90 5.62
N GLY A 316 -17.94 19.23 5.92
CA GLY A 316 -19.10 18.87 5.09
C GLY A 316 -19.55 17.41 5.21
N GLY A 317 -20.60 17.03 4.48
CA GLY A 317 -21.17 15.68 4.49
C GLY A 317 -22.02 15.34 5.72
N GLU A 318 -22.43 14.07 5.83
CA GLU A 318 -23.16 13.55 6.99
C GLU A 318 -22.22 13.39 8.19
N THR A 319 -22.73 13.69 9.38
CA THR A 319 -21.93 13.65 10.60
C THR A 319 -22.64 12.98 11.76
N VAL A 320 -21.86 12.30 12.60
CA VAL A 320 -22.28 11.76 13.89
C VAL A 320 -21.58 12.53 15.01
N VAL A 321 -22.24 12.71 16.15
CA VAL A 321 -21.64 13.36 17.32
C VAL A 321 -21.46 12.33 18.43
N ILE A 322 -20.23 12.22 18.93
CA ILE A 322 -19.90 11.39 20.09
C ILE A 322 -19.59 12.30 21.27
N SER A 323 -20.27 12.12 22.38
CA SER A 323 -20.11 12.94 23.59
C SER A 323 -19.46 12.14 24.70
N LEU A 324 -18.44 12.73 25.31
CA LEU A 324 -17.64 12.16 26.38
C LEU A 324 -17.74 13.03 27.64
N PRO A 325 -18.14 12.47 28.79
CA PRO A 325 -18.08 13.19 30.05
C PRO A 325 -16.63 13.33 30.53
N TYR A 326 -16.36 14.30 31.40
CA TYR A 326 -15.04 14.50 32.00
C TYR A 326 -14.49 13.23 32.68
N LYS A 327 -15.35 12.37 33.23
CA LYS A 327 -14.96 11.08 33.80
C LYS A 327 -14.23 10.16 32.82
N ALA A 328 -14.41 10.33 31.50
CA ALA A 328 -13.63 9.62 30.49
C ALA A 328 -12.15 10.03 30.51
N PHE A 329 -11.87 11.27 30.88
CA PHE A 329 -10.55 11.90 30.90
C PHE A 329 -9.92 11.95 32.30
N ASP A 330 -10.68 11.57 33.34
CA ASP A 330 -10.24 11.50 34.73
C ASP A 330 -9.43 10.22 34.97
N LEU A 331 -8.18 10.24 34.51
CA LEU A 331 -7.28 9.09 34.53
C LEU A 331 -6.03 9.36 35.37
N GLN A 332 -5.38 8.28 35.76
CA GLN A 332 -4.09 8.32 36.45
C GLN A 332 -3.04 7.59 35.64
N VAL A 333 -1.83 8.12 35.68
CA VAL A 333 -0.64 7.52 35.11
C VAL A 333 0.33 7.11 36.21
N SER A 334 0.87 5.90 36.13
CA SER A 334 1.71 5.27 37.15
C SER A 334 3.00 4.70 36.54
N TRP A 335 3.68 3.84 37.29
CA TRP A 335 4.92 3.18 36.85
C TRP A 335 4.72 2.52 35.48
N PRO A 336 5.68 2.66 34.55
CA PRO A 336 7.06 3.15 34.69
C PRO A 336 7.22 4.66 34.48
N ILE A 337 6.15 5.36 34.08
CA ILE A 337 6.21 6.76 33.65
C ILE A 337 6.42 7.67 34.86
N TYR A 338 5.66 7.42 35.94
CA TYR A 338 5.85 8.08 37.23
C TYR A 338 5.98 7.02 38.32
N ALA A 339 6.86 7.27 39.31
CA ALA A 339 7.02 6.38 40.45
C ALA A 339 5.73 6.25 41.28
N ASN A 340 4.95 7.34 41.37
CA ASN A 340 3.66 7.38 42.06
C ASN A 340 2.54 7.68 41.07
N SER A 341 1.34 7.14 41.36
CA SER A 341 0.14 7.43 40.57
C SER A 341 -0.15 8.92 40.55
N THR A 342 -0.22 9.51 39.35
CA THR A 342 -0.38 10.95 39.14
C THR A 342 -1.58 11.20 38.24
N ASN A 343 -2.46 12.14 38.62
CA ASN A 343 -3.62 12.52 37.81
C ASN A 343 -3.17 13.19 36.52
N TYR A 344 -3.68 12.72 35.39
CA TYR A 344 -3.36 13.28 34.07
C TYR A 344 -4.59 13.32 33.18
N PHE A 345 -4.54 14.21 32.19
CA PHE A 345 -5.54 14.31 31.15
C PHE A 345 -4.97 13.63 29.88
N PRO A 346 -5.67 12.65 29.28
CA PRO A 346 -5.17 11.85 28.16
C PRO A 346 -5.21 12.62 26.82
N LEU A 347 -4.45 13.70 26.76
CA LEU A 347 -4.20 14.55 25.60
C LEU A 347 -2.70 14.53 25.31
N ARG A 348 -2.34 14.58 24.03
CA ARG A 348 -0.94 14.68 23.55
C ARG A 348 -0.83 15.72 22.45
N ARG A 349 0.32 16.40 22.38
CA ARG A 349 0.63 17.34 21.31
C ARG A 349 1.18 16.56 20.12
N ALA A 350 0.46 16.61 19.01
CA ALA A 350 0.97 16.06 17.75
C ALA A 350 1.96 17.04 17.09
N ALA A 351 3.12 16.54 16.69
CA ALA A 351 4.15 17.26 15.95
C ALA A 351 3.73 17.52 14.49
N ASN A 352 2.93 16.63 13.89
CA ASN A 352 2.41 16.75 12.53
C ASN A 352 1.04 16.07 12.40
N ASP A 353 0.43 16.15 11.21
CA ASP A 353 -0.89 15.58 10.91
C ASP A 353 -0.95 14.05 10.85
N SER A 354 0.19 13.39 10.61
CA SER A 354 0.28 11.93 10.65
C SER A 354 0.04 11.36 12.06
N GLN A 355 0.28 12.17 13.10
CA GLN A 355 0.11 11.78 14.50
C GLN A 355 -1.30 11.98 15.06
N TYR A 356 -2.23 12.58 14.30
CA TYR A 356 -3.59 12.82 14.80
C TYR A 356 -4.33 11.50 15.01
N THR A 357 -4.65 11.23 16.28
CA THR A 357 -5.15 9.94 16.74
C THR A 357 -6.18 10.11 17.85
N LEU A 358 -7.27 9.35 17.77
CA LEU A 358 -8.27 9.19 18.82
C LEU A 358 -8.03 7.85 19.52
N GLY A 359 -7.44 7.92 20.71
CA GLY A 359 -7.05 6.75 21.52
C GLY A 359 -8.18 6.04 22.24
N ARG A 360 -7.83 5.10 23.14
CA ARG A 360 -8.78 4.37 24.00
C ARG A 360 -9.71 5.29 24.78
N THR A 361 -9.25 6.47 25.19
CA THR A 361 -10.08 7.46 25.89
C THR A 361 -11.36 7.77 25.10
N PHE A 362 -11.24 7.96 23.78
CA PHE A 362 -12.38 8.19 22.89
C PHE A 362 -13.29 6.94 22.79
N LEU A 363 -12.70 5.76 22.71
CA LEU A 363 -13.39 4.47 22.57
C LEU A 363 -14.14 4.00 23.83
N GLN A 364 -14.02 4.70 24.96
CA GLN A 364 -14.87 4.45 26.13
C GLN A 364 -16.34 4.77 25.83
N GLU A 365 -16.58 5.77 24.97
CA GLU A 365 -17.91 6.30 24.63
C GLU A 365 -18.27 6.12 23.15
N ALA A 366 -17.32 5.66 22.34
CA ALA A 366 -17.51 5.31 20.93
C ALA A 366 -17.50 3.78 20.73
N TYR A 367 -18.47 3.31 19.96
CA TYR A 367 -18.55 1.93 19.47
C TYR A 367 -18.23 1.92 17.98
N VAL A 368 -17.21 1.16 17.58
CA VAL A 368 -16.74 1.06 16.20
C VAL A 368 -17.12 -0.30 15.63
N ILE A 369 -17.68 -0.31 14.43
CA ILE A 369 -17.92 -1.54 13.64
C ILE A 369 -17.12 -1.43 12.36
N ALA A 370 -16.14 -2.30 12.16
CA ALA A 370 -15.33 -2.36 10.95
C ALA A 370 -15.69 -3.59 10.11
N ASP A 371 -15.94 -3.38 8.82
CA ASP A 371 -16.23 -4.43 7.84
C ASP A 371 -15.20 -4.39 6.70
N TYR A 372 -14.18 -5.23 6.82
CA TYR A 372 -13.08 -5.33 5.85
C TYR A 372 -13.51 -5.98 4.53
N GLU A 373 -14.63 -6.70 4.50
CA GLU A 373 -15.16 -7.26 3.25
C GLU A 373 -15.95 -6.21 2.44
N ARG A 374 -16.44 -5.14 3.09
CA ARG A 374 -17.15 -4.01 2.43
C ARG A 374 -16.35 -2.71 2.37
N PHE A 375 -15.12 -2.72 2.88
CA PHE A 375 -14.21 -1.58 2.92
C PHE A 375 -14.80 -0.34 3.61
N ASN A 376 -15.57 -0.55 4.68
CA ASN A 376 -16.19 0.54 5.44
C ASN A 376 -16.27 0.23 6.94
N PHE A 377 -16.54 1.29 7.70
CA PHE A 377 -16.81 1.19 9.13
C PHE A 377 -17.87 2.19 9.58
N SER A 378 -18.36 2.03 10.80
CA SER A 378 -19.26 2.98 11.44
C SER A 378 -18.78 3.29 12.85
N VAL A 379 -19.09 4.49 13.31
CA VAL A 379 -18.80 4.96 14.68
C VAL A 379 -20.12 5.44 15.28
N SER A 380 -20.45 4.92 16.45
CA SER A 380 -21.72 5.20 17.13
C SER A 380 -21.50 5.54 18.60
N GLN A 381 -22.38 6.34 19.20
CA GLN A 381 -22.37 6.58 20.63
C GLN A 381 -22.67 5.27 21.37
N CYS A 382 -21.87 4.94 22.37
CA CYS A 382 -22.14 3.82 23.27
C CYS A 382 -23.48 4.00 24.00
N LEU A 383 -24.20 2.90 24.20
CA LEU A 383 -25.44 2.85 24.95
C LEU A 383 -25.20 2.14 26.28
N PHE A 384 -25.33 2.88 27.38
CA PHE A 384 -25.26 2.33 28.73
C PHE A 384 -26.64 2.16 29.32
N GLN A 385 -27.12 0.92 29.40
CA GLN A 385 -28.43 0.59 29.95
C GLN A 385 -28.32 -0.64 30.86
N GLU A 386 -28.95 -0.56 32.04
CA GLU A 386 -29.06 -1.71 32.94
C GLU A 386 -29.95 -2.80 32.33
N ASN A 387 -29.58 -4.07 32.52
CA ASN A 387 -30.33 -5.24 32.04
C ASN A 387 -30.57 -5.25 30.52
N ASN A 388 -29.60 -4.79 29.73
CA ASN A 388 -29.63 -4.90 28.27
C ASN A 388 -28.96 -6.22 27.82
N PRO A 389 -29.72 -7.27 27.45
CA PRO A 389 -29.14 -8.55 27.07
C PRO A 389 -28.32 -8.41 25.79
N GLN A 390 -27.17 -9.09 25.74
CA GLN A 390 -26.28 -9.09 24.59
C GLN A 390 -27.02 -9.54 23.33
N LYS A 391 -26.87 -8.78 22.23
CA LYS A 391 -27.52 -9.06 20.96
C LYS A 391 -26.48 -9.07 19.85
N LEU A 392 -25.86 -10.23 19.67
CA LEU A 392 -24.87 -10.43 18.61
C LEU A 392 -25.54 -10.47 17.25
N VAL A 393 -25.01 -9.67 16.32
CA VAL A 393 -25.42 -9.64 14.92
C VAL A 393 -24.21 -10.00 14.08
N GLY A 394 -24.27 -11.17 13.44
CA GLY A 394 -23.25 -11.59 12.49
C GLY A 394 -23.32 -10.76 11.22
N ILE A 395 -22.20 -10.17 10.81
CA ILE A 395 -22.09 -9.60 9.47
C ILE A 395 -21.83 -10.78 8.55
N LEU A 396 -22.82 -11.10 7.73
CA LEU A 396 -22.66 -12.18 6.75
C LEU A 396 -21.87 -11.66 5.55
N PRO A 397 -20.99 -12.52 4.99
CA PRO A 397 -20.41 -12.24 3.68
C PRO A 397 -21.53 -11.99 2.69
N PRO A 398 -21.34 -11.11 1.70
CA PRO A 398 -22.33 -10.90 0.64
C PRO A 398 -22.75 -12.26 0.03
N VAL A 399 -24.03 -12.62 0.22
CA VAL A 399 -24.53 -13.97 -0.07
C VAL A 399 -24.76 -14.16 -1.58
N LYS A 400 -24.04 -15.09 -2.22
CA LYS A 400 -24.41 -15.69 -3.51
C LYS A 400 -25.66 -16.58 -3.34
N LYS A 401 -26.77 -16.33 -4.05
CA LYS A 401 -27.99 -17.17 -3.94
C LYS A 401 -27.97 -18.36 -4.92
N LYS A 402 -28.13 -19.58 -4.39
CA LYS A 402 -28.47 -20.81 -5.14
C LYS A 402 -29.94 -20.79 -5.58
N LEU A 403 -30.21 -20.92 -6.88
CA LEU A 403 -31.56 -21.06 -7.44
C LEU A 403 -32.11 -22.48 -7.17
N HIS A 404 -33.16 -22.60 -6.36
CA HIS A 404 -33.96 -23.83 -6.28
C HIS A 404 -34.87 -23.92 -7.52
N SER A 405 -34.78 -25.02 -8.27
CA SER A 405 -35.62 -25.23 -9.45
C SER A 405 -37.06 -25.55 -9.05
N SER A 406 -37.97 -24.58 -9.20
CA SER A 406 -39.39 -24.88 -9.31
C SER A 406 -39.65 -25.47 -10.70
N LYS A 407 -40.09 -26.74 -10.75
CA LYS A 407 -40.55 -27.41 -11.96
C LYS A 407 -41.61 -26.54 -12.67
N LEU A 408 -41.26 -25.93 -13.80
CA LEU A 408 -42.27 -25.44 -14.76
C LEU A 408 -42.82 -26.65 -15.51
N LYS A 409 -44.13 -26.87 -15.41
CA LYS A 409 -44.88 -27.77 -16.29
C LYS A 409 -44.98 -27.15 -17.69
N ARG A 410 -44.91 -28.02 -18.70
CA ARG A 410 -45.01 -27.74 -20.14
C ARG A 410 -46.31 -27.00 -20.52
N GLY A 411 -46.18 -25.99 -21.39
CA GLY A 411 -46.90 -25.93 -22.67
C GLY A 411 -48.14 -25.03 -22.81
N THR A 412 -48.03 -24.11 -23.80
CA THR A 412 -49.03 -23.77 -24.85
C THR A 412 -49.68 -22.37 -24.81
N LEU A 413 -49.14 -21.48 -25.65
CA LEU A 413 -49.74 -20.64 -26.71
C LEU A 413 -51.25 -20.21 -26.67
N ILE A 414 -51.42 -18.90 -26.97
CA ILE A 414 -52.56 -18.17 -27.62
C ILE A 414 -53.60 -17.47 -26.71
N GLY A 415 -53.83 -16.18 -26.99
CA GLY A 415 -55.19 -15.61 -27.02
C GLY A 415 -55.50 -14.44 -26.06
N ILE A 416 -55.67 -13.25 -26.63
CA ILE A 416 -56.38 -12.10 -26.03
C ILE A 416 -57.88 -12.44 -25.94
N ILE A 417 -58.58 -12.11 -24.84
CA ILE A 417 -59.98 -11.59 -24.73
C ILE A 417 -60.60 -11.76 -23.31
N LEU A 418 -61.15 -10.64 -22.80
CA LEU A 418 -62.32 -10.35 -21.93
C LEU A 418 -62.84 -11.31 -20.82
N THR A 419 -62.92 -10.72 -19.61
CA THR A 419 -64.02 -10.68 -18.62
C THR A 419 -64.53 -11.94 -17.86
N ARG A 420 -64.71 -11.70 -16.54
CA ARG A 420 -65.88 -11.97 -15.65
C ARG A 420 -65.85 -13.15 -14.64
N SER A 421 -66.07 -12.76 -13.37
CA SER A 421 -66.96 -13.31 -12.31
C SER A 421 -66.70 -14.68 -11.63
N ASP A 422 -66.46 -14.58 -10.32
CA ASP A 422 -67.12 -15.21 -9.15
C ASP A 422 -67.46 -16.72 -9.10
N ILE A 423 -67.24 -17.30 -7.90
CA ILE A 423 -68.16 -18.13 -7.06
C ILE A 423 -67.40 -19.15 -6.16
N SER A 424 -67.46 -18.86 -4.84
CA SER A 424 -67.69 -19.71 -3.63
C SER A 424 -67.55 -21.25 -3.76
N SER A 425 -66.86 -22.01 -2.90
CA SER A 425 -67.01 -22.29 -1.45
C SER A 425 -67.19 -23.81 -1.26
N LEU A 426 -66.49 -24.44 -0.30
CA LEU A 426 -66.97 -25.58 0.50
C LEU A 426 -65.95 -25.93 1.61
N THR A 427 -66.50 -26.39 2.74
CA THR A 427 -66.05 -26.21 4.12
C THR A 427 -65.69 -27.54 4.84
N THR A 428 -64.56 -27.54 5.58
CA THR A 428 -64.27 -28.14 6.94
C THR A 428 -64.42 -29.66 7.21
N PRO A 429 -63.97 -30.24 8.37
CA PRO A 429 -63.10 -29.78 9.51
C PRO A 429 -61.92 -30.77 9.81
N SER A 430 -60.89 -30.53 10.66
CA SER A 430 -60.92 -30.52 12.14
C SER A 430 -59.59 -30.06 12.84
N GLN A 431 -59.82 -29.33 13.95
CA GLN A 431 -59.06 -28.82 15.14
C GLN A 431 -57.64 -29.37 15.47
N ILE A 432 -56.69 -28.62 16.07
CA ILE A 432 -56.63 -28.05 17.45
C ILE A 432 -55.52 -26.95 17.59
N PHE A 433 -55.83 -25.82 18.27
CA PHE A 433 -55.04 -24.82 19.07
C PHE A 433 -53.60 -24.40 18.63
N HIS A 434 -53.09 -23.15 18.69
CA HIS A 434 -53.35 -21.91 19.45
C HIS A 434 -52.82 -20.69 18.65
N GLY A 435 -53.32 -19.48 18.91
CA GLY A 435 -53.22 -18.32 18.02
C GLY A 435 -51.90 -17.52 17.99
N SER A 436 -51.69 -16.81 16.88
CA SER A 436 -51.15 -15.45 16.85
C SER A 436 -51.55 -14.77 15.53
N VAL A 437 -51.89 -13.48 15.65
CA VAL A 437 -52.53 -12.61 14.66
C VAL A 437 -51.57 -12.23 13.54
N SER A 438 -51.99 -12.37 12.28
CA SER A 438 -51.34 -11.72 11.13
C SER A 438 -52.13 -10.47 10.74
N MET A 439 -51.46 -9.31 10.68
CA MET A 439 -51.97 -8.10 10.03
C MET A 439 -51.24 -7.92 8.70
N SER A 440 -51.96 -8.00 7.58
CA SER A 440 -51.51 -7.48 6.29
C SER A 440 -51.99 -6.05 6.13
N PHE A 441 -51.08 -5.10 5.97
CA PHE A 441 -51.40 -3.73 5.56
C PHE A 441 -51.71 -3.68 4.06
N GLY A 442 -52.74 -2.91 3.68
CA GLY A 442 -53.23 -2.75 2.32
C GLY A 442 -52.26 -2.03 1.39
N GLY A 443 -52.27 -2.44 0.12
CA GLY A 443 -51.37 -2.02 -0.96
C GLY A 443 -50.52 -3.20 -1.42
N GLN A 444 -50.39 -3.45 -2.73
CA GLN A 444 -49.48 -4.48 -3.24
C GLN A 444 -48.08 -4.22 -2.67
N THR A 445 -47.63 -5.07 -1.76
CA THR A 445 -46.28 -4.98 -1.19
C THR A 445 -45.27 -5.06 -2.33
N PRO A 446 -44.43 -4.03 -2.54
CA PRO A 446 -43.41 -4.10 -3.57
C PRO A 446 -42.50 -5.30 -3.30
N THR A 447 -42.16 -6.04 -4.36
CA THR A 447 -41.27 -7.19 -4.25
C THR A 447 -39.95 -6.76 -3.63
N ILE A 448 -39.55 -7.42 -2.54
CA ILE A 448 -38.28 -7.14 -1.86
C ILE A 448 -37.12 -7.43 -2.83
N ILE A 449 -36.49 -6.38 -3.34
CA ILE A 449 -35.30 -6.46 -4.18
C ILE A 449 -34.12 -6.84 -3.26
N VAL A 450 -33.40 -7.92 -3.58
CA VAL A 450 -32.35 -8.50 -2.71
C VAL A 450 -31.03 -7.72 -2.79
N LEU A 451 -30.77 -7.08 -3.92
CA LEU A 451 -29.67 -6.14 -4.12
C LEU A 451 -30.24 -4.72 -4.16
N LYS A 452 -29.41 -3.70 -3.90
CA LYS A 452 -29.84 -2.30 -3.99
C LYS A 452 -30.35 -2.04 -5.40
N GLU A 453 -31.41 -1.24 -5.52
CA GLU A 453 -31.93 -0.84 -6.84
C GLU A 453 -30.82 -0.10 -7.60
N GLY A 454 -30.40 -0.63 -8.75
CA GLY A 454 -29.22 -0.17 -9.50
C GLY A 454 -27.95 -1.04 -9.41
N THR A 455 -27.88 -2.07 -8.53
CA THR A 455 -26.74 -3.01 -8.50
C THR A 455 -26.73 -3.89 -9.75
N ASP A 456 -25.69 -3.77 -10.58
CA ASP A 456 -25.46 -4.65 -11.72
C ASP A 456 -24.80 -5.95 -11.23
N SER A 457 -25.54 -7.06 -11.35
CA SER A 457 -25.07 -8.40 -11.03
C SER A 457 -25.19 -9.29 -12.26
N SER A 458 -24.05 -9.73 -12.77
CA SER A 458 -24.00 -10.71 -13.85
C SER A 458 -23.26 -11.98 -13.38
N GLN A 459 -23.83 -13.14 -13.73
CA GLN A 459 -23.48 -14.45 -13.17
C GLN A 459 -23.34 -15.52 -14.24
N GLY A 460 -22.56 -16.56 -13.90
CA GLY A 460 -22.45 -17.79 -14.68
C GLY A 460 -21.59 -17.62 -15.94
N LYS A 461 -21.90 -18.41 -16.97
CA LYS A 461 -21.13 -18.43 -18.22
C LYS A 461 -21.06 -17.07 -18.90
N GLY A 462 -22.15 -16.29 -18.85
CA GLY A 462 -22.21 -14.94 -19.40
C GLY A 462 -21.19 -14.00 -18.75
N GLN A 463 -20.99 -14.11 -17.44
CA GLN A 463 -19.99 -13.31 -16.73
C GLN A 463 -18.57 -13.67 -17.14
N ILE A 464 -18.25 -14.96 -17.27
CA ILE A 464 -16.91 -15.40 -17.70
C ILE A 464 -16.62 -14.87 -19.12
N ILE A 465 -17.61 -14.95 -20.02
CA ILE A 465 -17.49 -14.42 -21.39
C ILE A 465 -17.33 -12.89 -21.36
N SER A 466 -18.06 -12.19 -20.49
CA SER A 466 -17.91 -10.74 -20.29
C SER A 466 -16.49 -10.39 -19.83
N ASN A 467 -15.98 -11.11 -18.83
CA ASN A 467 -14.63 -10.94 -18.31
C ASN A 467 -13.58 -11.16 -19.42
N ILE A 468 -13.72 -12.23 -20.22
CA ILE A 468 -12.86 -12.50 -21.37
C ILE A 468 -12.92 -11.33 -22.35
N ASN A 469 -14.10 -10.89 -22.75
CA ASN A 469 -14.25 -9.81 -23.74
C ASN A 469 -13.64 -8.49 -23.24
N ALA A 470 -13.75 -8.17 -21.94
CA ALA A 470 -13.09 -7.00 -21.37
C ALA A 470 -11.56 -7.08 -21.46
N CYS A 471 -10.99 -8.25 -21.18
CA CYS A 471 -9.56 -8.50 -21.35
C CYS A 471 -9.12 -8.40 -22.82
N LEU A 472 -9.93 -8.91 -23.76
CA LEU A 472 -9.67 -8.79 -25.20
C LEU A 472 -9.69 -7.33 -25.69
N ALA A 473 -10.54 -6.47 -25.12
CA ALA A 473 -10.58 -5.05 -25.46
C ALA A 473 -9.28 -4.34 -25.06
N VAL A 474 -8.76 -4.63 -23.86
CA VAL A 474 -7.46 -4.10 -23.41
C VAL A 474 -6.32 -4.67 -24.25
N GLN A 475 -6.32 -5.97 -24.51
CA GLN A 475 -5.35 -6.62 -25.40
C GLN A 475 -5.32 -5.96 -26.79
N ALA A 476 -6.48 -5.68 -27.38
CA ALA A 476 -6.61 -5.07 -28.69
C ALA A 476 -6.03 -3.65 -28.76
N THR A 477 -6.02 -2.93 -27.63
CA THR A 477 -5.46 -1.58 -27.52
C THR A 477 -3.93 -1.60 -27.53
N ILE A 478 -3.31 -2.64 -26.96
CA ILE A 478 -1.86 -2.68 -26.73
C ILE A 478 -1.14 -3.54 -27.76
N ARG A 479 -1.81 -4.51 -28.40
CA ARG A 479 -1.16 -5.42 -29.38
C ARG A 479 -0.46 -4.71 -30.53
N SER A 480 -0.86 -3.48 -30.88
CA SER A 480 -0.21 -2.67 -31.92
C SER A 480 1.20 -2.20 -31.52
N THR A 481 1.56 -2.19 -30.23
CA THR A 481 2.89 -1.80 -29.76
C THR A 481 3.91 -2.94 -29.84
N LEU A 482 3.46 -4.18 -30.07
CA LEU A 482 4.33 -5.36 -30.07
C LEU A 482 5.26 -5.40 -31.31
N GLY A 483 6.56 -5.62 -31.08
CA GLY A 483 7.53 -5.89 -32.13
C GLY A 483 8.30 -4.68 -32.68
N PRO A 484 9.31 -4.91 -33.53
CA PRO A 484 10.24 -3.87 -33.99
C PRO A 484 9.64 -2.77 -34.87
N TYR A 485 8.39 -2.97 -35.32
CA TYR A 485 7.58 -2.02 -36.07
C TYR A 485 6.24 -1.73 -35.34
N GLY A 486 6.19 -1.98 -34.03
CA GLY A 486 5.05 -1.62 -33.21
C GLY A 486 4.81 -0.11 -33.22
N GLY A 487 3.55 0.31 -33.31
CA GLY A 487 3.17 1.71 -33.25
C GLY A 487 3.20 2.25 -31.82
N ASP A 488 3.70 3.47 -31.64
CA ASP A 488 3.65 4.16 -30.35
C ASP A 488 2.23 4.66 -30.05
N LEU A 489 1.86 4.64 -28.78
CA LEU A 489 0.58 5.17 -28.32
C LEU A 489 0.77 6.57 -27.72
N LEU A 490 -0.03 7.52 -28.19
CA LEU A 490 -0.18 8.85 -27.60
C LEU A 490 -1.33 8.83 -26.60
N LEU A 491 -1.00 9.07 -25.34
CA LEU A 491 -1.94 9.12 -24.23
C LEU A 491 -1.99 10.55 -23.67
N VAL A 492 -3.20 11.03 -23.42
CA VAL A 492 -3.44 12.36 -22.83
C VAL A 492 -4.24 12.15 -21.56
N ASP A 493 -3.69 12.59 -20.43
CA ASP A 493 -4.39 12.50 -19.15
C ASP A 493 -5.47 13.59 -19.01
N GLY A 494 -6.30 13.51 -17.96
CA GLY A 494 -7.31 14.54 -17.68
C GLY A 494 -6.76 15.94 -17.43
N ASN A 495 -5.46 16.07 -17.14
CA ASN A 495 -4.76 17.34 -16.93
C ASN A 495 -4.13 17.89 -18.23
N GLY A 496 -4.30 17.20 -19.36
CA GLY A 496 -3.74 17.59 -20.66
C GLY A 496 -2.25 17.24 -20.85
N ARG A 497 -1.64 16.47 -19.94
CA ARG A 497 -0.26 15.98 -20.09
C ARG A 497 -0.21 14.89 -21.15
N GLN A 498 0.65 15.10 -22.13
CA GLN A 498 0.84 14.19 -23.25
C GLN A 498 2.00 13.23 -22.95
N THR A 499 1.75 11.94 -23.08
CA THR A 499 2.76 10.89 -22.95
C THR A 499 2.73 10.02 -24.20
N ILE A 500 3.88 9.86 -24.85
CA ILE A 500 4.06 8.94 -25.98
C ILE A 500 4.82 7.74 -25.43
N THR A 501 4.37 6.52 -25.70
CA THR A 501 5.11 5.33 -25.26
C THR A 501 4.78 4.07 -26.06
N ASN A 502 5.76 3.17 -26.12
CA ASN A 502 5.61 1.82 -26.65
C ASN A 502 5.47 0.76 -25.55
N ASP A 503 5.93 1.06 -24.33
CA ASP A 503 5.96 0.11 -23.21
C ASP A 503 4.55 -0.21 -22.69
N GLY A 504 4.18 -1.49 -22.74
CA GLY A 504 2.88 -1.99 -22.31
C GLY A 504 2.59 -1.75 -20.83
N ALA A 505 3.60 -1.78 -19.95
CA ALA A 505 3.39 -1.51 -18.52
C ALA A 505 3.00 -0.05 -18.29
N THR A 506 3.70 0.88 -18.95
CA THR A 506 3.35 2.31 -18.86
C THR A 506 1.99 2.60 -19.48
N VAL A 507 1.65 2.01 -20.64
CA VAL A 507 0.31 2.15 -21.24
C VAL A 507 -0.76 1.68 -20.26
N MET A 508 -0.59 0.50 -19.66
CA MET A 508 -1.56 -0.07 -18.71
C MET A 508 -1.71 0.75 -17.42
N LYS A 509 -0.68 1.52 -17.02
CA LYS A 509 -0.73 2.43 -15.87
C LYS A 509 -1.51 3.71 -16.16
N LEU A 510 -1.44 4.19 -17.41
CA LEU A 510 -2.08 5.43 -17.85
C LEU A 510 -3.54 5.21 -18.29
N LEU A 511 -3.89 4.00 -18.72
CA LEU A 511 -5.27 3.64 -19.05
C LEU A 511 -6.13 3.53 -17.78
N GLU A 512 -7.24 4.26 -17.73
CA GLU A 512 -8.24 4.17 -16.67
C GLU A 512 -9.11 2.91 -16.85
N ILE A 513 -8.60 1.76 -16.39
CA ILE A 513 -9.30 0.48 -16.52
C ILE A 513 -10.31 0.29 -15.37
N VAL A 514 -11.59 0.45 -15.69
CA VAL A 514 -12.70 0.29 -14.73
C VAL A 514 -13.09 -1.18 -14.52
N HIS A 515 -12.95 -2.02 -15.56
CA HIS A 515 -13.43 -3.41 -15.50
C HIS A 515 -12.48 -4.29 -14.65
N PRO A 516 -12.96 -4.96 -13.57
CA PRO A 516 -12.09 -5.70 -12.64
C PRO A 516 -11.24 -6.79 -13.30
N ALA A 517 -11.81 -7.58 -14.21
CA ALA A 517 -11.06 -8.62 -14.90
C ALA A 517 -9.91 -8.08 -15.76
N ALA A 518 -10.08 -6.88 -16.34
CA ALA A 518 -9.06 -6.26 -17.17
C ALA A 518 -7.93 -5.63 -16.33
N ARG A 519 -8.22 -5.22 -15.09
CA ARG A 519 -7.22 -4.72 -14.13
C ARG A 519 -6.18 -5.78 -13.76
N ILE A 520 -6.54 -7.06 -13.77
CA ILE A 520 -5.60 -8.18 -13.57
C ILE A 520 -4.48 -8.14 -14.64
N LEU A 521 -4.79 -7.73 -15.87
CA LEU A 521 -3.78 -7.59 -16.92
C LEU A 521 -2.79 -6.45 -16.63
N THR A 522 -3.21 -5.42 -15.89
CA THR A 522 -2.33 -4.33 -15.44
C THR A 522 -1.34 -4.83 -14.40
N ASP A 523 -1.83 -5.64 -13.46
CA ASP A 523 -0.99 -6.14 -12.36
C ASP A 523 0.11 -7.08 -12.87
N ILE A 524 -0.20 -7.95 -13.85
CA ILE A 524 0.83 -8.81 -14.47
C ILE A 524 1.83 -8.03 -15.32
N ALA A 525 1.40 -6.98 -16.03
CA ALA A 525 2.31 -6.16 -16.83
C ALA A 525 3.31 -5.44 -15.91
N ARG A 526 2.84 -4.92 -14.77
CA ARG A 526 3.69 -4.31 -13.74
C ARG A 526 4.62 -5.32 -13.08
N SER A 527 4.17 -6.54 -12.83
CA SER A 527 5.02 -7.60 -12.29
C SER A 527 6.15 -7.97 -13.26
N GLN A 528 5.85 -8.08 -14.55
CA GLN A 528 6.83 -8.39 -15.59
C GLN A 528 7.88 -7.28 -15.72
N ASP A 529 7.44 -6.02 -15.63
CA ASP A 529 8.31 -4.84 -15.64
C ASP A 529 9.28 -4.84 -14.45
N ALA A 530 8.78 -5.08 -13.22
CA ALA A 530 9.62 -5.12 -12.03
C ALA A 530 10.60 -6.32 -11.99
N GLU A 531 10.18 -7.48 -12.47
CA GLU A 531 11.00 -8.70 -12.39
C GLU A 531 12.04 -8.75 -13.52
N VAL A 532 11.66 -8.43 -14.75
CA VAL A 532 12.52 -8.63 -15.94
C VAL A 532 12.83 -7.31 -16.66
N GLY A 533 11.88 -6.38 -16.70
CA GLY A 533 12.02 -5.09 -17.39
C GLY A 533 11.74 -5.14 -18.91
N ASP A 534 11.33 -6.28 -19.44
CA ASP A 534 10.93 -6.43 -20.85
C ASP A 534 9.83 -7.50 -20.99
N GLY A 535 9.14 -7.50 -22.14
CA GLY A 535 8.05 -8.43 -22.44
C GLY A 535 6.72 -8.05 -21.80
N THR A 536 6.58 -6.81 -21.30
CA THR A 536 5.37 -6.27 -20.67
C THR A 536 4.16 -6.36 -21.59
N THR A 537 4.31 -5.93 -22.85
CA THR A 537 3.30 -6.06 -23.90
C THR A 537 3.00 -7.53 -24.23
N SER A 538 4.04 -8.35 -24.39
CA SER A 538 3.92 -9.76 -24.78
C SER A 538 3.10 -10.57 -23.77
N VAL A 539 3.28 -10.31 -22.47
CA VAL A 539 2.49 -10.93 -21.39
C VAL A 539 1.00 -10.66 -21.53
N VAL A 540 0.62 -9.40 -21.75
CA VAL A 540 -0.78 -8.99 -21.90
C VAL A 540 -1.39 -9.57 -23.17
N VAL A 541 -0.63 -9.52 -24.28
CA VAL A 541 -1.05 -10.09 -25.57
C VAL A 541 -1.27 -11.59 -25.46
N LEU A 542 -0.35 -12.31 -24.80
CA LEU A 542 -0.46 -13.75 -24.63
C LEU A 542 -1.62 -14.13 -23.70
N ALA A 543 -1.80 -13.44 -22.58
CA ALA A 543 -2.90 -13.68 -21.65
C ALA A 543 -4.27 -13.50 -22.33
N GLY A 544 -4.41 -12.42 -23.12
CA GLY A 544 -5.62 -12.18 -23.90
C GLY A 544 -5.88 -13.28 -24.94
N GLU A 545 -4.86 -13.73 -25.68
CA GLU A 545 -5.07 -14.77 -26.68
C GLU A 545 -5.38 -16.14 -26.06
N VAL A 546 -4.78 -16.48 -24.91
CA VAL A 546 -5.13 -17.70 -24.17
C VAL A 546 -6.60 -17.68 -23.78
N LEU A 547 -7.11 -16.56 -23.28
CA LEU A 547 -8.53 -16.39 -22.95
C LEU A 547 -9.43 -16.50 -24.19
N LYS A 548 -8.98 -15.93 -25.33
CA LYS A 548 -9.70 -16.00 -26.61
C LYS A 548 -9.84 -17.44 -27.13
N GLU A 549 -8.75 -18.20 -27.16
CA GLU A 549 -8.74 -19.59 -27.65
C GLU A 549 -9.50 -20.54 -26.72
N VAL A 550 -9.65 -20.16 -25.46
CA VAL A 550 -10.40 -20.92 -24.45
C VAL A 550 -11.90 -20.59 -24.44
N LYS A 551 -12.28 -19.41 -24.94
CA LYS A 551 -13.67 -18.93 -24.97
C LYS A 551 -14.63 -19.94 -25.60
N GLU A 552 -14.23 -20.58 -26.71
CA GLU A 552 -15.04 -21.60 -27.39
C GLU A 552 -15.34 -22.79 -26.46
N HIS A 553 -14.37 -23.24 -25.66
CA HIS A 553 -14.57 -24.33 -24.70
C HIS A 553 -15.55 -23.95 -23.58
N VAL A 554 -15.54 -22.69 -23.15
CA VAL A 554 -16.48 -22.16 -22.15
C VAL A 554 -17.91 -22.13 -22.71
N GLU A 555 -18.06 -21.69 -23.97
CA GLU A 555 -19.34 -21.65 -24.68
C GLU A 555 -19.92 -23.05 -24.88
N GLN A 556 -19.08 -24.03 -25.27
CA GLN A 556 -19.42 -25.45 -25.37
C GLN A 556 -19.77 -26.10 -24.01
N GLY A 557 -19.56 -25.39 -22.90
CA GLY A 557 -19.94 -25.84 -21.56
C GLY A 557 -18.93 -26.73 -20.87
N VAL A 558 -17.66 -26.69 -21.28
CA VAL A 558 -16.57 -27.27 -20.49
C VAL A 558 -16.43 -26.47 -19.19
N SER A 559 -16.29 -27.17 -18.06
CA SER A 559 -16.09 -26.52 -16.76
C SER A 559 -14.77 -25.75 -16.73
N SER A 560 -14.78 -24.51 -16.23
CA SER A 560 -13.60 -23.65 -16.09
C SER A 560 -12.46 -24.33 -15.31
N GLN A 561 -12.78 -25.18 -14.33
CA GLN A 561 -11.77 -25.92 -13.56
C GLN A 561 -11.01 -26.95 -14.41
N THR A 562 -11.69 -27.56 -15.40
CA THR A 562 -11.03 -28.50 -16.33
C THR A 562 -10.08 -27.76 -17.27
N ILE A 563 -10.50 -26.58 -17.72
CA ILE A 563 -9.73 -25.67 -18.56
C ILE A 563 -8.47 -25.21 -17.81
N ILE A 564 -8.63 -24.68 -16.60
CA ILE A 564 -7.53 -24.22 -15.74
C ILE A 564 -6.49 -25.34 -15.52
N LYS A 565 -6.95 -26.57 -15.24
CA LYS A 565 -6.06 -27.73 -15.08
C LYS A 565 -5.28 -28.05 -16.36
N GLY A 566 -5.91 -27.91 -17.53
CA GLY A 566 -5.26 -28.09 -18.83
C GLY A 566 -4.22 -26.99 -19.13
N LEU A 567 -4.56 -25.73 -18.86
CA LEU A 567 -3.68 -24.58 -19.06
C LEU A 567 -2.43 -24.65 -18.18
N ARG A 568 -2.58 -24.93 -16.87
CA ARG A 568 -1.44 -25.10 -15.95
C ARG A 568 -0.49 -26.22 -16.40
N ARG A 569 -1.05 -27.33 -16.89
CA ARG A 569 -0.24 -28.43 -17.45
C ARG A 569 0.50 -28.00 -18.71
N ALA A 570 -0.17 -27.30 -19.63
CA ALA A 570 0.46 -26.80 -20.86
C ALA A 570 1.61 -25.83 -20.56
N SER A 571 1.39 -24.89 -19.64
CA SER A 571 2.40 -23.91 -19.21
C SER A 571 3.64 -24.59 -18.59
N ALA A 572 3.45 -25.56 -17.69
CA ALA A 572 4.57 -26.30 -17.10
C ALA A 572 5.42 -27.02 -18.17
N MET A 573 4.78 -27.62 -19.17
CA MET A 573 5.47 -28.27 -20.30
C MET A 573 6.18 -27.26 -21.21
N ALA A 574 5.55 -26.11 -21.47
CA ALA A 574 6.13 -25.03 -22.25
C ALA A 574 7.42 -24.51 -21.60
N VAL A 575 7.39 -24.20 -20.30
CA VAL A 575 8.55 -23.73 -19.54
C VAL A 575 9.70 -24.75 -19.58
N ASN A 576 9.39 -26.04 -19.40
CA ASN A 576 10.41 -27.08 -19.48
C ASN A 576 11.03 -27.16 -20.88
N LYS A 577 10.23 -26.99 -21.94
CA LYS A 577 10.74 -26.99 -23.30
C LYS A 577 11.63 -25.78 -23.58
N VAL A 578 11.28 -24.60 -23.08
CA VAL A 578 12.12 -23.39 -23.19
C VAL A 578 13.48 -23.61 -22.52
N ARG A 579 13.50 -24.22 -21.32
CA ARG A 579 14.75 -24.56 -20.62
C ARG A 579 15.60 -25.58 -21.38
N GLU A 580 14.97 -26.53 -22.05
CA GLU A 580 15.66 -27.56 -22.85
C GLU A 580 16.34 -26.97 -24.09
N ILE A 581 15.70 -26.00 -24.77
CA ILE A 581 16.24 -25.38 -25.99
C ILE A 581 17.16 -24.19 -25.70
N ALA A 582 17.24 -23.70 -24.45
CA ALA A 582 18.05 -22.54 -24.11
C ALA A 582 19.54 -22.77 -24.40
N VAL A 583 20.18 -21.79 -25.06
CA VAL A 583 21.61 -21.83 -25.38
C VAL A 583 22.38 -21.08 -24.30
N ASN A 584 23.46 -21.67 -23.81
CA ASN A 584 24.33 -21.04 -22.81
C ASN A 584 25.40 -20.18 -23.50
N THR A 585 25.54 -18.92 -23.08
CA THR A 585 26.47 -17.94 -23.66
C THR A 585 27.79 -17.78 -22.90
N SER A 586 28.07 -18.65 -21.91
CA SER A 586 29.24 -18.51 -21.03
C SER A 586 30.61 -18.66 -21.74
N GLU A 587 30.64 -19.25 -22.93
CA GLU A 587 31.89 -19.51 -23.68
C GLU A 587 32.24 -18.41 -24.70
N GLY A 588 31.38 -17.40 -24.88
CA GLY A 588 31.55 -16.33 -25.87
C GLY A 588 32.12 -15.02 -25.33
N ASN A 589 32.35 -14.05 -26.21
CA ASN A 589 32.70 -12.68 -25.81
C ASN A 589 31.52 -12.02 -25.08
N GLN A 590 31.57 -12.00 -23.75
CA GLN A 590 30.48 -11.54 -22.89
C GLN A 590 30.01 -10.13 -23.27
N ARG A 591 30.93 -9.20 -23.55
CA ARG A 591 30.55 -7.82 -23.90
C ARG A 591 29.78 -7.75 -25.22
N GLU A 592 30.20 -8.51 -26.23
CA GLU A 592 29.51 -8.55 -27.52
C GLU A 592 28.11 -9.15 -27.38
N THR A 593 27.97 -10.24 -26.61
CA THR A 593 26.67 -10.85 -26.28
C THR A 593 25.73 -9.84 -25.62
N LEU A 594 26.21 -9.07 -24.63
CA LEU A 594 25.41 -8.05 -23.97
C LEU A 594 24.98 -6.92 -24.92
N VAL A 595 25.85 -6.49 -25.83
CA VAL A 595 25.52 -5.49 -26.86
C VAL A 595 24.44 -6.01 -27.80
N LYS A 596 24.49 -7.28 -28.20
CA LYS A 596 23.45 -7.89 -29.06
C LYS A 596 22.10 -8.00 -28.33
N LEU A 597 22.10 -8.48 -27.09
CA LEU A 597 20.89 -8.58 -26.25
C LEU A 597 20.24 -7.21 -26.03
N ALA A 598 21.04 -6.20 -25.66
CA ALA A 598 20.56 -4.83 -25.53
C ALA A 598 20.01 -4.29 -26.87
N GLY A 599 20.66 -4.64 -27.98
CA GLY A 599 20.20 -4.26 -29.32
C GLY A 599 18.83 -4.82 -29.68
N THR A 600 18.54 -6.08 -29.31
CA THR A 600 17.23 -6.68 -29.51
C THR A 600 16.14 -5.94 -28.74
N ALA A 601 16.35 -5.65 -27.45
CA ALA A 601 15.38 -4.95 -26.60
C ALA A 601 15.03 -3.54 -27.10
N MET A 602 16.01 -2.84 -27.71
CA MET A 602 15.81 -1.49 -28.26
C MET A 602 15.18 -1.47 -29.66
N SER A 603 14.99 -2.63 -30.30
CA SER A 603 14.63 -2.71 -31.73
C SER A 603 13.22 -2.20 -32.07
N SER A 604 12.29 -2.22 -31.10
CA SER A 604 10.90 -1.73 -31.20
C SER A 604 10.69 -0.29 -30.76
N LYS A 605 11.75 0.36 -30.28
CA LYS A 605 11.66 1.66 -29.63
C LYS A 605 12.08 2.78 -30.57
N LEU A 606 11.75 4.03 -30.21
CA LEU A 606 12.15 5.24 -30.96
C LEU A 606 13.67 5.36 -31.18
N ILE A 607 14.47 4.68 -30.36
CA ILE A 607 15.93 4.68 -30.43
C ILE A 607 16.54 3.72 -31.46
N LYS A 608 15.73 2.95 -32.22
CA LYS A 608 16.19 1.97 -33.22
C LYS A 608 17.28 2.49 -34.18
N ARG A 609 17.17 3.75 -34.61
CA ARG A 609 18.16 4.37 -35.53
C ARG A 609 19.52 4.59 -34.88
N ASN A 610 19.56 4.78 -33.58
CA ASN A 610 20.76 5.09 -32.79
C ASN A 610 21.14 3.93 -31.85
N THR A 611 20.64 2.72 -32.10
CA THR A 611 20.87 1.55 -31.23
C THR A 611 22.35 1.30 -30.99
N GLY A 612 23.21 1.41 -32.02
CA GLY A 612 24.65 1.17 -31.86
C GLY A 612 25.37 2.13 -30.90
N PHE A 613 24.82 3.33 -30.68
CA PHE A 613 25.33 4.30 -29.71
C PHE A 613 24.83 3.98 -28.30
N PHE A 614 23.53 3.77 -28.16
CA PHE A 614 22.90 3.53 -26.85
C PHE A 614 23.21 2.15 -26.27
N THR A 615 23.40 1.10 -27.07
CA THR A 615 23.77 -0.23 -26.56
C THR A 615 25.13 -0.22 -25.88
N LYS A 616 26.10 0.51 -26.44
CA LYS A 616 27.42 0.69 -25.80
C LYS A 616 27.28 1.40 -24.46
N MET A 617 26.51 2.49 -24.44
CA MET A 617 26.23 3.25 -23.21
C MET A 617 25.55 2.41 -22.12
N VAL A 618 24.56 1.59 -22.47
CA VAL A 618 23.86 0.70 -21.53
C VAL A 618 24.79 -0.38 -20.99
N VAL A 619 25.58 -1.02 -21.85
CA VAL A 619 26.52 -2.06 -21.43
C VAL A 619 27.60 -1.48 -20.54
N ASP A 620 28.15 -0.32 -20.89
CA ASP A 620 29.14 0.38 -20.07
C ASP A 620 28.56 0.82 -18.72
N ALA A 621 27.30 1.24 -18.68
CA ALA A 621 26.60 1.57 -17.44
C ALA A 621 26.44 0.36 -16.51
N VAL A 622 26.01 -0.80 -17.02
CA VAL A 622 25.85 -2.00 -16.18
C VAL A 622 27.20 -2.57 -15.75
N LEU A 623 28.23 -2.49 -16.59
CA LEU A 623 29.58 -2.94 -16.26
C LEU A 623 30.28 -2.02 -15.25
N SER A 624 29.87 -0.74 -15.13
CA SER A 624 30.38 0.18 -14.11
C SER A 624 29.86 -0.12 -12.70
N LEU A 625 28.77 -0.88 -12.58
CA LEU A 625 28.21 -1.26 -11.29
C LEU A 625 29.01 -2.39 -10.63
N ASP A 626 28.77 -2.57 -9.34
CA ASP A 626 29.22 -3.76 -8.63
C ASP A 626 28.58 -5.01 -9.23
N GLN A 627 29.39 -6.00 -9.61
CA GLN A 627 28.91 -7.21 -10.26
C GLN A 627 28.24 -8.17 -9.26
N ASP A 628 28.58 -8.07 -7.97
CA ASP A 628 27.96 -8.87 -6.92
C ASP A 628 26.57 -8.33 -6.55
N ASP A 629 26.40 -7.00 -6.57
CA ASP A 629 25.13 -6.32 -6.30
C ASP A 629 24.78 -5.27 -7.38
N LEU A 630 24.19 -5.77 -8.48
CA LEU A 630 23.69 -4.94 -9.58
C LEU A 630 22.45 -4.12 -9.17
N ASN A 631 22.68 -2.98 -8.51
CA ASN A 631 21.63 -2.05 -8.10
C ASN A 631 21.36 -1.00 -9.19
N GLU A 632 20.17 -1.04 -9.78
CA GLU A 632 19.76 -0.10 -10.84
C GLU A 632 19.64 1.35 -10.36
N LYS A 633 19.40 1.57 -9.06
CA LYS A 633 19.34 2.93 -8.49
C LYS A 633 20.67 3.65 -8.57
N LEU A 634 21.79 2.93 -8.69
CA LEU A 634 23.12 3.52 -8.86
C LEU A 634 23.38 4.02 -10.29
N ILE A 635 22.49 3.73 -11.25
CA ILE A 635 22.54 4.34 -12.59
C ILE A 635 21.66 5.58 -12.56
N GLY A 636 22.29 6.75 -12.54
CA GLY A 636 21.58 8.03 -12.63
C GLY A 636 21.15 8.35 -14.04
N VAL A 637 19.90 8.79 -14.23
CA VAL A 637 19.45 9.31 -15.52
C VAL A 637 19.06 10.77 -15.35
N LYS A 638 19.69 11.66 -16.12
CA LYS A 638 19.41 13.09 -16.13
C LYS A 638 18.88 13.50 -17.49
N LYS A 639 17.71 14.12 -17.50
CA LYS A 639 16.99 14.53 -18.72
C LYS A 639 17.23 16.01 -18.97
N ILE A 640 17.78 16.35 -20.13
CA ILE A 640 18.06 17.73 -20.51
C ILE A 640 17.42 18.03 -21.86
N PRO A 641 16.43 18.94 -21.91
CA PRO A 641 15.78 19.32 -23.15
C PRO A 641 16.73 20.07 -24.09
N GLY A 642 16.51 19.90 -25.39
CA GLY A 642 17.28 20.47 -26.48
C GLY A 642 18.48 19.61 -26.89
N GLY A 643 18.93 19.79 -28.15
CA GLY A 643 20.00 18.99 -28.76
C GLY A 643 19.48 17.73 -29.47
N SER A 644 20.40 16.95 -30.03
CA SER A 644 20.14 15.64 -30.63
C SER A 644 20.21 14.52 -29.58
N LEU A 645 19.57 13.38 -29.86
CA LEU A 645 19.68 12.17 -29.03
C LEU A 645 21.14 11.68 -28.92
N THR A 646 21.93 11.88 -29.96
CA THR A 646 23.36 11.51 -30.02
C THR A 646 24.26 12.43 -29.19
N ASP A 647 23.75 13.57 -28.72
CA ASP A 647 24.48 14.48 -27.83
C ASP A 647 24.40 14.02 -26.37
N SER A 648 23.74 12.88 -26.10
CA SER A 648 23.69 12.26 -24.79
C SER A 648 25.08 11.79 -24.35
N LEU A 649 25.36 11.82 -23.04
CA LEU A 649 26.68 11.56 -22.50
C LEU A 649 26.63 10.43 -21.48
N PHE A 650 27.63 9.54 -21.55
CA PHE A 650 27.93 8.60 -20.50
C PHE A 650 28.98 9.23 -19.58
N VAL A 651 28.64 9.39 -18.30
CA VAL A 651 29.55 9.91 -17.28
C VAL A 651 29.96 8.76 -16.39
N ASN A 652 31.25 8.42 -16.40
CA ASN A 652 31.84 7.46 -15.48
C ASN A 652 32.07 8.09 -14.10
N GLY A 653 30.97 8.23 -13.36
CA GLY A 653 30.87 8.96 -12.11
C GLY A 653 29.46 9.54 -11.96
N VAL A 654 29.34 10.72 -11.34
CA VAL A 654 28.03 11.31 -11.02
C VAL A 654 27.86 12.66 -11.68
N ALA A 655 26.67 12.90 -12.23
CA ALA A 655 26.27 14.23 -12.66
C ALA A 655 24.93 14.62 -12.04
N PHE A 656 24.84 15.81 -11.47
CA PHE A 656 23.58 16.35 -10.97
C PHE A 656 23.39 17.81 -11.37
N LYS A 657 22.12 18.20 -11.47
CA LYS A 657 21.72 19.55 -11.88
C LYS A 657 22.12 20.56 -10.82
N LYS A 658 22.60 21.75 -11.23
CA LYS A 658 22.84 22.87 -10.32
C LYS A 658 21.59 23.13 -9.46
N THR A 659 21.77 23.06 -8.15
CA THR A 659 20.70 23.32 -7.17
C THR A 659 20.54 24.82 -6.95
N PHE A 660 19.56 25.22 -6.13
CA PHE A 660 19.36 26.62 -5.79
C PHE A 660 20.65 27.22 -5.20
N SER A 661 21.11 28.33 -5.79
CA SER A 661 22.37 28.98 -5.41
C SER A 661 22.12 30.40 -4.93
N TYR A 662 22.75 30.75 -3.81
CA TYR A 662 22.70 32.05 -3.15
C TYR A 662 23.73 33.04 -3.70
N ALA A 663 23.75 34.28 -3.17
CA ALA A 663 24.71 35.29 -3.59
C ALA A 663 26.16 34.87 -3.30
N GLY A 664 27.07 35.13 -4.23
CA GLY A 664 28.48 34.71 -4.14
C GLY A 664 28.79 33.39 -4.85
N PHE A 665 27.79 32.61 -5.25
CA PHE A 665 28.01 31.32 -5.93
C PHE A 665 28.83 31.43 -7.22
N GLU A 666 28.63 32.47 -8.03
CA GLU A 666 29.37 32.64 -9.30
C GLU A 666 30.85 32.99 -9.09
N GLN A 667 31.27 33.39 -7.89
CA GLN A 667 32.67 33.68 -7.58
C GLN A 667 33.48 32.41 -7.23
N GLN A 668 32.79 31.32 -6.88
CA GLN A 668 33.44 30.04 -6.54
C GLN A 668 34.04 29.39 -7.80
N PRO A 669 35.26 28.82 -7.72
CA PRO A 669 35.84 28.10 -8.85
C PRO A 669 34.94 26.94 -9.29
N LYS A 670 34.80 26.79 -10.61
CA LYS A 670 33.89 25.81 -11.24
C LYS A 670 34.61 24.57 -11.76
N SER A 671 35.93 24.48 -11.59
CA SER A 671 36.71 23.32 -12.00
C SER A 671 37.81 23.04 -10.99
N PHE A 672 37.94 21.77 -10.61
CA PHE A 672 39.02 21.29 -9.74
C PHE A 672 39.61 19.98 -10.29
N LYS A 673 40.92 19.79 -10.09
CA LYS A 673 41.61 18.51 -10.30
C LYS A 673 41.87 17.86 -8.95
N ASN A 674 41.52 16.58 -8.82
CA ASN A 674 41.65 15.83 -7.57
C ASN A 674 41.07 16.56 -6.32
N PRO A 675 39.83 17.08 -6.36
CA PRO A 675 39.25 17.75 -5.20
C PRO A 675 38.92 16.74 -4.09
N LYS A 676 39.09 17.18 -2.85
CA LYS A 676 38.48 16.52 -1.68
C LYS A 676 37.02 16.96 -1.56
N ILE A 677 36.12 15.99 -1.41
CA ILE A 677 34.68 16.19 -1.41
C ILE A 677 34.13 15.81 -0.05
N VAL A 678 33.31 16.66 0.55
CA VAL A 678 32.57 16.37 1.78
C VAL A 678 31.07 16.39 1.51
N CYS A 679 30.37 15.35 1.97
CA CYS A 679 28.93 15.23 1.85
C CYS A 679 28.30 15.37 3.24
N LEU A 680 27.35 16.29 3.39
CA LEU A 680 26.76 16.66 4.66
C LEU A 680 25.24 16.40 4.68
N ASN A 681 24.73 16.09 5.86
CA ASN A 681 23.31 16.12 6.19
C ASN A 681 23.02 17.23 7.22
N VAL A 682 23.69 18.37 7.09
CA VAL A 682 23.62 19.52 8.00
C VAL A 682 23.31 20.78 7.20
N GLU A 683 22.45 21.62 7.75
CA GLU A 683 22.15 22.94 7.17
C GLU A 683 23.26 23.93 7.53
N LEU A 684 23.73 24.71 6.54
CA LEU A 684 24.73 25.75 6.72
C LEU A 684 24.07 27.13 6.53
N GLU A 685 23.04 27.41 7.31
CA GLU A 685 22.34 28.70 7.35
C GLU A 685 22.39 29.30 8.76
N LEU A 686 22.32 30.63 8.83
CA LEU A 686 22.17 31.34 10.11
C LEU A 686 20.75 31.11 10.62
N LYS A 687 20.59 30.06 11.41
CA LYS A 687 19.37 29.69 12.12
C LYS A 687 19.73 29.24 13.53
N SER A 688 18.75 29.27 14.41
CA SER A 688 18.88 28.70 15.75
C SER A 688 19.22 27.20 15.64
N GLU A 689 20.24 26.74 16.36
CA GLU A 689 20.69 25.34 16.34
C GLU A 689 19.60 24.33 16.72
N LYS A 690 18.59 24.78 17.47
CA LYS A 690 17.47 23.97 17.93
C LYS A 690 16.18 24.72 17.68
N ASP A 691 15.26 24.07 16.97
CA ASP A 691 13.91 24.58 16.78
C ASP A 691 13.24 24.75 18.15
N ASN A 692 12.62 25.90 18.38
CA ASN A 692 11.94 26.27 19.63
C ASN A 692 12.85 26.46 20.88
N ALA A 693 14.12 26.82 20.71
CA ALA A 693 14.93 27.31 21.82
C ALA A 693 14.51 28.75 22.20
N GLU A 694 13.75 28.90 23.30
CA GLU A 694 13.43 30.22 23.84
C GLU A 694 14.66 30.78 24.57
N VAL A 695 15.30 31.80 23.99
CA VAL A 695 16.41 32.50 24.63
C VAL A 695 15.85 33.66 25.45
N ARG A 696 15.80 33.50 26.78
CA ARG A 696 15.37 34.55 27.70
C ARG A 696 16.55 35.41 28.10
N VAL A 697 16.42 36.71 27.88
CA VAL A 697 17.48 37.69 28.10
C VAL A 697 16.97 38.74 29.07
N GLU A 698 17.66 38.93 30.20
CA GLU A 698 17.28 39.93 31.21
C GLU A 698 18.05 41.24 31.02
N GLN A 699 19.20 41.19 30.35
CA GLN A 699 20.08 42.35 30.11
C GLN A 699 20.37 42.57 28.61
N VAL A 700 20.44 43.84 28.17
CA VAL A 700 20.74 44.18 26.77
C VAL A 700 22.12 43.68 26.32
N SER A 701 23.10 43.61 27.23
CA SER A 701 24.44 43.05 26.95
C SER A 701 24.43 41.56 26.62
N GLU A 702 23.52 40.79 27.22
CA GLU A 702 23.37 39.35 26.97
C GLU A 702 22.76 39.10 25.58
N TYR A 703 21.87 40.00 25.10
CA TYR A 703 21.31 39.91 23.75
C TYR A 703 22.40 40.00 22.69
N GLN A 704 23.33 40.95 22.83
CA GLN A 704 24.47 41.07 21.91
C GLN A 704 25.37 39.82 21.97
N ALA A 705 25.62 39.27 23.17
CA ALA A 705 26.42 38.07 23.32
C ALA A 705 25.80 36.84 22.64
N ILE A 706 24.47 36.73 22.62
CA ILE A 706 23.74 35.66 21.91
C ILE A 706 23.89 35.82 20.40
N VAL A 707 23.69 37.03 19.88
CA VAL A 707 23.89 37.31 18.45
C VAL A 707 25.31 36.94 18.06
N ASP A 708 26.31 37.43 18.80
CA ASP A 708 27.72 37.11 18.54
C ASP A 708 27.98 35.59 18.61
N ALA A 709 27.34 34.88 19.54
CA ALA A 709 27.46 33.42 19.65
C ALA A 709 26.85 32.67 18.45
N GLU A 710 25.68 33.07 17.94
CA GLU A 710 25.07 32.46 16.74
C GLU A 710 25.98 32.62 15.52
N TRP A 711 26.56 33.81 15.34
CA TRP A 711 27.56 34.04 14.30
C TRP A 711 28.78 33.13 14.48
N GLN A 712 29.34 33.05 15.70
CA GLN A 712 30.50 32.21 15.99
C GLN A 712 30.21 30.72 15.74
N ILE A 713 29.02 30.22 16.06
CA ILE A 713 28.64 28.82 15.82
C ILE A 713 28.71 28.50 14.32
N ILE A 714 28.12 29.34 13.48
CA ILE A 714 28.15 29.15 12.02
C ILE A 714 29.58 29.28 11.48
N TYR A 715 30.34 30.28 11.93
CA TYR A 715 31.75 30.42 11.56
C TYR A 715 32.58 29.20 11.98
N ASN A 716 32.36 28.65 13.16
CA ASN A 716 33.06 27.46 13.64
C ASN A 716 32.76 26.23 12.78
N LYS A 717 31.51 26.04 12.34
CA LYS A 717 31.14 24.96 11.40
C LYS A 717 31.87 25.12 10.06
N MET A 718 31.86 26.33 9.50
CA MET A 718 32.53 26.62 8.22
C MET A 718 34.06 26.48 8.32
N GLU A 719 34.64 26.91 9.43
CA GLU A 719 36.07 26.79 9.71
C GLU A 719 36.49 25.34 9.94
N ALA A 720 35.66 24.53 10.61
CA ALA A 720 35.88 23.10 10.74
C ALA A 720 35.93 22.43 9.35
N LEU A 721 34.99 22.76 8.46
CA LEU A 721 34.99 22.28 7.07
C LEU A 721 36.23 22.73 6.29
N TYR A 722 36.64 23.99 6.44
CA TYR A 722 37.85 24.50 5.80
C TYR A 722 39.11 23.74 6.25
N LYS A 723 39.23 23.43 7.55
CA LYS A 723 40.36 22.68 8.13
C LYS A 723 40.49 21.25 7.59
N THR A 724 39.39 20.63 7.14
CA THR A 724 39.45 19.31 6.48
C THR A 724 40.20 19.34 5.13
N GLY A 725 40.31 20.53 4.52
CA GLY A 725 40.88 20.71 3.18
C GLY A 725 39.93 20.32 2.04
N ALA A 726 38.64 20.17 2.31
CA ALA A 726 37.63 19.92 1.29
C ALA A 726 37.52 21.10 0.30
N LYS A 727 37.47 20.80 -0.99
CA LYS A 727 37.26 21.78 -2.07
C LYS A 727 35.84 21.80 -2.62
N VAL A 728 35.08 20.73 -2.37
CA VAL A 728 33.68 20.62 -2.75
C VAL A 728 32.87 20.22 -1.51
N VAL A 729 31.92 21.08 -1.12
CA VAL A 729 31.02 20.88 0.03
C VAL A 729 29.60 20.68 -0.47
N LEU A 730 29.06 19.48 -0.29
CA LEU A 730 27.70 19.15 -0.69
C LEU A 730 26.84 18.94 0.54
N SER A 731 25.60 19.44 0.53
CA SER A 731 24.63 19.15 1.59
C SER A 731 23.27 18.78 1.02
N LYS A 732 22.61 17.83 1.68
CA LYS A 732 21.18 17.53 1.46
C LYS A 732 20.32 18.73 1.86
N LEU A 733 20.75 19.46 2.88
CA LEU A 733 20.06 20.63 3.41
C LEU A 733 20.56 21.92 2.75
N PRO A 734 19.86 23.06 2.96
CA PRO A 734 20.29 24.34 2.41
C PRO A 734 21.69 24.79 2.90
N ILE A 735 22.36 25.58 2.07
CA ILE A 735 23.61 26.29 2.39
C ILE A 735 23.33 27.76 2.11
N GLY A 736 23.41 28.63 3.12
CA GLY A 736 22.96 30.02 3.03
C GLY A 736 23.95 30.97 2.37
N ASP A 737 23.54 32.24 2.24
CA ASP A 737 24.37 33.32 1.67
C ASP A 737 25.73 33.46 2.39
N LEU A 738 25.72 33.47 3.72
CA LEU A 738 26.93 33.62 4.54
C LEU A 738 27.96 32.51 4.24
N ALA A 739 27.50 31.26 4.21
CA ALA A 739 28.37 30.12 3.92
C ALA A 739 28.86 30.13 2.48
N THR A 740 27.99 30.49 1.53
CA THR A 740 28.35 30.62 0.12
C THR A 740 29.46 31.65 -0.09
N GLN A 741 29.38 32.81 0.57
CA GLN A 741 30.41 33.85 0.54
C GLN A 741 31.71 33.40 1.23
N TYR A 742 31.60 32.81 2.43
CA TYR A 742 32.76 32.30 3.17
C TYR A 742 33.61 31.32 2.35
N PHE A 743 32.93 30.42 1.63
CA PHE A 743 33.55 29.45 0.74
C PHE A 743 34.06 30.08 -0.56
N ALA A 744 33.39 31.10 -1.10
CA ALA A 744 33.85 31.83 -2.28
C ALA A 744 35.20 32.51 -2.02
N ASP A 745 35.38 33.18 -0.87
CA ASP A 745 36.64 33.83 -0.49
C ASP A 745 37.82 32.84 -0.33
N ARG A 746 37.54 31.54 -0.23
CA ARG A 746 38.51 30.46 0.03
C ARG A 746 38.65 29.45 -1.11
N ASP A 747 38.08 29.76 -2.28
CA ASP A 747 38.11 28.89 -3.45
C ASP A 747 37.53 27.49 -3.15
N ILE A 748 36.39 27.44 -2.46
CA ILE A 748 35.62 26.22 -2.16
C ILE A 748 34.28 26.30 -2.88
N PHE A 749 33.92 25.24 -3.59
CA PHE A 749 32.59 25.11 -4.19
C PHE A 749 31.60 24.52 -3.19
N CYS A 750 30.40 25.07 -3.10
CA CYS A 750 29.34 24.50 -2.28
C CYS A 750 28.00 24.37 -3.02
N ALA A 751 27.28 23.28 -2.76
CA ALA A 751 25.91 23.09 -3.24
C ALA A 751 25.03 22.49 -2.14
N GLY A 752 23.96 23.22 -1.77
CA GLY A 752 22.93 22.74 -0.85
C GLY A 752 21.73 22.17 -1.60
N ARG A 753 20.81 21.51 -0.88
CA ARG A 753 19.59 20.90 -1.44
C ARG A 753 19.87 19.86 -2.53
N VAL A 754 20.97 19.12 -2.41
CA VAL A 754 21.28 18.02 -3.32
C VAL A 754 20.31 16.87 -3.02
N ALA A 755 19.73 16.27 -4.07
CA ALA A 755 18.82 15.15 -3.92
C ALA A 755 19.52 13.98 -3.22
N SER A 756 18.80 13.26 -2.34
CA SER A 756 19.37 12.14 -1.57
C SER A 756 19.95 11.06 -2.48
N ASP A 757 19.23 10.69 -3.54
CA ASP A 757 19.69 9.70 -4.52
C ASP A 757 21.00 10.12 -5.21
N ASP A 758 21.21 11.43 -5.44
CA ASP A 758 22.43 11.93 -6.05
C ASP A 758 23.60 11.94 -5.06
N LEU A 759 23.36 12.27 -3.78
CA LEU A 759 24.39 12.18 -2.73
C LEU A 759 24.85 10.76 -2.49
N GLU A 760 23.92 9.80 -2.43
CA GLU A 760 24.25 8.37 -2.30
C GLU A 760 25.13 7.89 -3.46
N ARG A 761 24.81 8.30 -4.69
CA ARG A 761 25.67 8.01 -5.85
C ARG A 761 27.04 8.65 -5.71
N ILE A 762 27.13 9.93 -5.29
CA ILE A 762 28.43 10.60 -5.14
C ILE A 762 29.31 9.86 -4.15
N ILE A 763 28.74 9.32 -3.08
CA ILE A 763 29.47 8.48 -2.11
C ILE A 763 30.00 7.21 -2.75
N GLN A 764 29.15 6.50 -3.50
CA GLN A 764 29.57 5.29 -4.21
C GLN A 764 30.60 5.57 -5.32
N ALA A 765 30.63 6.79 -5.87
CA ALA A 765 31.63 7.20 -6.85
C ALA A 765 32.98 7.59 -6.21
N THR A 766 32.91 8.33 -5.11
CA THR A 766 34.08 9.05 -4.55
C THR A 766 34.69 8.37 -3.32
N GLY A 767 34.01 7.37 -2.75
CA GLY A 767 34.43 6.66 -1.53
C GLY A 767 34.17 7.42 -0.23
N GLY A 768 33.52 8.59 -0.28
CA GLY A 768 33.21 9.40 0.90
C GLY A 768 32.04 8.84 1.73
N SER A 769 31.66 9.53 2.81
CA SER A 769 30.46 9.20 3.60
C SER A 769 29.65 10.45 3.95
N ILE A 770 28.34 10.30 4.20
CA ILE A 770 27.50 11.41 4.66
C ILE A 770 27.81 11.70 6.13
N GLN A 771 28.16 12.94 6.42
CA GLN A 771 28.41 13.40 7.78
C GLN A 771 27.25 14.26 8.30
N SER A 772 26.77 13.94 9.51
CA SER A 772 25.71 14.67 10.20
C SER A 772 26.22 15.76 11.15
N THR A 773 27.54 15.91 11.26
CA THR A 773 28.18 16.97 12.07
C THR A 773 29.38 17.56 11.31
N CYS A 774 29.77 18.80 11.63
CA CYS A 774 30.91 19.46 11.00
C CYS A 774 32.23 19.33 11.79
N SER A 775 32.15 18.92 13.06
CA SER A 775 33.28 18.88 13.99
C SER A 775 34.11 17.60 13.90
N ASP A 776 33.47 16.47 13.58
CA ASP A 776 34.09 15.14 13.61
C ASP A 776 34.31 14.57 12.20
N ILE A 777 34.94 15.38 11.33
CA ILE A 777 35.20 14.98 9.95
C ILE A 777 36.66 14.54 9.81
N HIS A 778 36.85 13.22 9.74
CA HIS A 778 38.13 12.60 9.48
C HIS A 778 38.45 12.47 7.98
N PRO A 779 39.74 12.32 7.58
CA PRO A 779 40.12 12.16 6.18
C PRO A 779 39.48 10.97 5.46
N GLU A 780 39.12 9.91 6.20
CA GLU A 780 38.41 8.73 5.67
C GLU A 780 36.96 9.00 5.26
N HIS A 781 36.35 10.09 5.74
CA HIS A 781 35.00 10.48 5.37
C HIS A 781 34.96 11.31 4.09
N LEU A 782 36.12 11.85 3.66
CA LEU A 782 36.23 12.67 2.47
C LEU A 782 36.34 11.80 1.23
N GLY A 783 35.50 12.09 0.24
CA GLY A 783 35.60 11.49 -1.08
C GLY A 783 36.65 12.20 -1.94
N THR A 784 37.08 11.54 -3.02
CA THR A 784 37.93 12.13 -4.05
C THR A 784 37.45 11.73 -5.45
N CYS A 785 37.66 12.58 -6.44
CA CYS A 785 37.44 12.27 -7.86
C CYS A 785 38.61 12.81 -8.69
N GLY A 786 38.85 12.30 -9.90
CA GLY A 786 39.95 12.81 -10.73
C GLY A 786 39.70 14.24 -11.22
N SER A 787 38.46 14.55 -11.61
CA SER A 787 38.07 15.91 -11.99
C SER A 787 36.64 16.26 -11.56
N PHE A 788 36.47 17.53 -11.18
CA PHE A 788 35.16 18.15 -10.93
C PHE A 788 35.00 19.33 -11.87
N GLU A 789 33.83 19.44 -12.51
CA GLU A 789 33.52 20.59 -13.38
C GLU A 789 32.03 20.92 -13.40
N GLU A 790 31.67 22.21 -13.22
CA GLU A 790 30.34 22.72 -13.54
C GLU A 790 30.29 23.11 -15.02
N ARG A 791 29.62 22.31 -15.84
CA ARG A 791 29.45 22.56 -17.28
C ARG A 791 28.00 22.94 -17.59
N GLN A 792 27.82 23.85 -18.54
CA GLN A 792 26.51 24.15 -19.09
C GLN A 792 26.17 23.15 -20.19
N ILE A 793 25.06 22.42 -20.04
CA ILE A 793 24.53 21.51 -21.04
C ILE A 793 23.10 21.93 -21.38
N GLY A 794 22.90 22.36 -22.63
CA GLY A 794 21.64 22.97 -23.04
C GLY A 794 21.38 24.28 -22.31
N GLY A 795 20.18 24.43 -21.74
CA GLY A 795 19.78 25.62 -20.98
C GLY A 795 20.19 25.61 -19.50
N GLU A 796 20.80 24.54 -19.01
CA GLU A 796 21.01 24.31 -17.57
C GLU A 796 22.47 23.98 -17.26
N ARG A 797 22.90 24.24 -16.01
CA ARG A 797 24.23 23.87 -15.53
C ARG A 797 24.18 22.58 -14.73
N PHE A 798 25.19 21.74 -14.92
CA PHE A 798 25.33 20.45 -14.25
C PHE A 798 26.73 20.35 -13.65
N ASN A 799 26.80 19.76 -12.46
CA ASN A 799 28.05 19.45 -11.77
C ASN A 799 28.45 18.03 -12.12
N PHE A 800 29.64 17.86 -12.69
CA PHE A 800 30.20 16.57 -13.12
C PHE A 800 31.33 16.15 -12.17
N PHE A 801 31.28 14.90 -11.75
CA PHE A 801 32.33 14.20 -11.03
C PHE A 801 32.81 13.09 -11.98
N GLU A 802 33.96 13.31 -12.61
CA GLU A 802 34.55 12.43 -13.62
C GLU A 802 35.85 11.80 -13.09
N ASP A 803 36.32 10.75 -13.77
CA ASP A 803 37.58 10.03 -13.45
C ASP A 803 37.61 9.48 -12.01
N CYS A 804 36.56 8.77 -11.61
CA CYS A 804 36.48 8.09 -10.32
C CYS A 804 36.88 6.61 -10.47
N PRO A 805 38.09 6.19 -10.07
CA PRO A 805 38.60 4.84 -10.35
C PRO A 805 37.89 3.73 -9.56
N GLU A 806 37.32 4.05 -8.40
CA GLU A 806 36.54 3.11 -7.58
C GLU A 806 35.02 3.27 -7.76
N ALA A 807 34.58 4.04 -8.76
CA ALA A 807 33.15 4.31 -8.91
C ALA A 807 32.37 3.04 -9.25
N LYS A 808 31.43 2.71 -8.37
CA LYS A 808 30.42 1.65 -8.56
C LYS A 808 29.09 2.21 -9.07
N THR A 809 29.12 3.36 -9.72
CA THR A 809 27.96 4.14 -10.16
C THR A 809 28.30 4.91 -11.42
N CYS A 810 27.28 5.21 -12.22
CA CYS A 810 27.42 6.05 -13.40
C CYS A 810 26.20 6.96 -13.58
N THR A 811 26.33 7.97 -14.43
CA THR A 811 25.22 8.83 -14.82
C THR A 811 25.10 8.92 -16.33
N LEU A 812 23.88 8.68 -16.82
CA LEU A 812 23.45 8.88 -18.20
C LEU A 812 22.80 10.25 -18.32
N VAL A 813 23.40 11.14 -19.09
CA VAL A 813 22.82 12.44 -19.43
C VAL A 813 22.13 12.33 -20.77
N LEU A 814 20.80 12.32 -20.77
CA LEU A 814 19.99 12.17 -21.97
C LEU A 814 19.58 13.53 -22.54
N ARG A 815 19.83 13.69 -23.83
CA ARG A 815 19.48 14.88 -24.63
C ARG A 815 18.38 14.53 -25.61
N GLY A 816 17.62 15.54 -26.05
CA GLY A 816 16.60 15.36 -27.08
C GLY A 816 15.77 16.62 -27.31
N GLY A 817 15.18 16.73 -28.50
CA GLY A 817 14.43 17.93 -28.89
C GLY A 817 13.18 18.17 -28.04
N ALA A 818 12.41 17.12 -27.75
CA ALA A 818 11.18 17.19 -26.95
C ALA A 818 11.30 16.34 -25.68
N GLU A 819 10.70 16.80 -24.59
CA GLU A 819 10.74 16.13 -23.28
C GLU A 819 10.11 14.74 -23.33
N GLN A 820 9.01 14.58 -24.08
CA GLN A 820 8.32 13.30 -24.27
C GLN A 820 9.24 12.26 -24.93
N PHE A 821 10.06 12.70 -25.89
CA PHE A 821 11.04 11.83 -26.55
C PHE A 821 12.15 11.41 -25.58
N ILE A 822 12.64 12.33 -24.76
CA ILE A 822 13.66 12.01 -23.75
C ILE A 822 13.10 11.02 -22.72
N ALA A 823 11.86 11.21 -22.28
CA ALA A 823 11.19 10.30 -21.35
C ALA A 823 10.97 8.90 -21.95
N GLU A 824 10.73 8.78 -23.25
CA GLU A 824 10.68 7.47 -23.92
C GLU A 824 12.06 6.84 -24.09
N VAL A 825 13.10 7.64 -24.35
CA VAL A 825 14.49 7.15 -24.38
C VAL A 825 14.90 6.63 -23.01
N GLU A 826 14.62 7.36 -21.93
CA GLU A 826 14.87 6.91 -20.56
C GLU A 826 14.25 5.55 -20.28
N ARG A 827 12.97 5.37 -20.60
CA ARG A 827 12.27 4.08 -20.44
C ARG A 827 12.89 2.98 -21.30
N SER A 828 13.16 3.27 -22.57
CA SER A 828 13.79 2.30 -23.48
C SER A 828 15.18 1.85 -23.01
N LEU A 829 15.95 2.76 -22.41
CA LEU A 829 17.25 2.44 -21.83
C LEU A 829 17.10 1.67 -20.53
N HIS A 830 16.10 1.98 -19.71
CA HIS A 830 15.80 1.21 -18.50
C HIS A 830 15.50 -0.26 -18.83
N ASP A 831 14.61 -0.52 -19.81
CA ASP A 831 14.30 -1.88 -20.28
C ASP A 831 15.59 -2.62 -20.71
N ALA A 832 16.45 -1.94 -21.48
CA ALA A 832 17.71 -2.52 -21.94
C ALA A 832 18.72 -2.75 -20.80
N ILE A 833 18.81 -1.84 -19.83
CA ILE A 833 19.65 -1.99 -18.62
C ILE A 833 19.19 -3.22 -17.84
N MET A 834 17.88 -3.39 -17.67
CA MET A 834 17.31 -4.55 -16.97
C MET A 834 17.63 -5.85 -17.71
N ILE A 835 17.48 -5.89 -19.04
CA ILE A 835 17.88 -7.06 -19.84
C ILE A 835 19.37 -7.40 -19.67
N VAL A 836 20.26 -6.42 -19.76
CA VAL A 836 21.72 -6.64 -19.60
C VAL A 836 22.04 -7.10 -18.18
N LYS A 837 21.45 -6.49 -17.16
CA LYS A 837 21.57 -6.89 -15.75
C LYS A 837 21.12 -8.34 -15.53
N ARG A 838 20.01 -8.75 -16.13
CA ARG A 838 19.51 -10.14 -16.03
C ARG A 838 20.38 -11.12 -16.82
N ALA A 839 20.90 -10.71 -17.97
CA ALA A 839 21.79 -11.54 -18.78
C ALA A 839 23.14 -11.81 -18.11
N ILE A 840 23.66 -10.88 -17.29
CA ILE A 840 24.87 -11.12 -16.49
C ILE A 840 24.62 -12.18 -15.39
N LYS A 841 23.43 -12.17 -14.77
CA LYS A 841 23.07 -13.17 -13.76
C LYS A 841 22.71 -14.54 -14.37
N ASN A 842 22.06 -14.53 -15.53
CA ASN A 842 21.58 -15.72 -16.23
C ASN A 842 22.12 -15.77 -17.66
N ASN A 843 23.12 -16.62 -17.90
CA ASN A 843 23.80 -16.77 -19.20
C ASN A 843 23.01 -17.61 -20.22
N THR A 844 21.68 -17.66 -20.14
CA THR A 844 20.85 -18.48 -21.03
C THR A 844 19.98 -17.62 -21.94
N ILE A 845 20.10 -17.87 -23.25
CA ILE A 845 19.40 -17.13 -24.29
C ILE A 845 18.55 -18.06 -25.16
N VAL A 846 17.57 -17.48 -25.82
CA VAL A 846 16.74 -18.10 -26.84
C VAL A 846 16.59 -17.15 -28.03
N ALA A 847 16.28 -17.69 -29.22
CA ALA A 847 16.00 -16.84 -30.37
C ALA A 847 14.62 -16.15 -30.22
N GLY A 848 14.60 -14.85 -30.47
CA GLY A 848 13.41 -14.01 -30.45
C GLY A 848 12.63 -14.02 -31.77
N GLY A 849 11.75 -13.04 -31.96
CA GLY A 849 10.99 -12.86 -33.21
C GLY A 849 10.00 -13.99 -33.52
N GLY A 850 9.44 -14.61 -32.47
CA GLY A 850 8.41 -15.66 -32.57
C GLY A 850 8.95 -17.09 -32.76
N ALA A 851 10.27 -17.27 -32.85
CA ALA A 851 10.87 -18.60 -33.03
C ALA A 851 10.64 -19.50 -31.81
N CYS A 852 10.91 -18.98 -30.60
CA CYS A 852 10.71 -19.72 -29.34
C CYS A 852 9.24 -20.15 -29.16
N GLU A 853 8.31 -19.22 -29.38
CA GLU A 853 6.87 -19.48 -29.27
C GLU A 853 6.38 -20.52 -30.28
N MET A 854 6.91 -20.49 -31.50
CA MET A 854 6.56 -21.45 -32.56
C MET A 854 7.11 -22.85 -32.28
N GLU A 855 8.34 -22.98 -31.77
CA GLU A 855 8.91 -24.27 -31.38
C GLU A 855 8.13 -24.90 -30.21
N VAL A 856 7.79 -24.10 -29.20
CA VAL A 856 6.97 -24.56 -28.07
C VAL A 856 5.56 -24.96 -28.54
N SER A 857 4.95 -24.19 -29.44
CA SER A 857 3.67 -24.55 -30.06
C SER A 857 3.74 -25.90 -30.78
N ALA A 858 4.75 -26.10 -31.64
CA ALA A 858 4.95 -27.34 -32.38
C ALA A 858 5.14 -28.54 -31.44
N TYR A 859 5.93 -28.38 -30.37
CA TYR A 859 6.11 -29.39 -29.33
C TYR A 859 4.79 -29.76 -28.64
N LEU A 860 4.02 -28.76 -28.19
CA LEU A 860 2.76 -28.97 -27.49
C LEU A 860 1.70 -29.62 -28.39
N HIS A 861 1.65 -29.27 -29.69
CA HIS A 861 0.77 -29.93 -30.66
C HIS A 861 1.11 -31.43 -30.80
N ARG A 862 2.40 -31.76 -31.01
CA ARG A 862 2.86 -33.16 -31.12
C ARG A 862 2.57 -33.96 -29.84
N TYR A 863 2.79 -33.35 -28.67
CA TYR A 863 2.53 -33.99 -27.38
C TYR A 863 1.03 -34.22 -27.16
N ALA A 864 0.19 -33.24 -27.49
CA ALA A 864 -1.26 -33.36 -27.36
C ALA A 864 -1.82 -34.49 -28.25
N ASP A 865 -1.31 -34.66 -29.47
CA ASP A 865 -1.75 -35.72 -30.39
C ASP A 865 -1.37 -37.13 -29.91
N LYS A 866 -0.18 -37.30 -29.34
CA LYS A 866 0.37 -38.63 -29.01
C LYS A 866 0.09 -39.08 -27.57
N ASN A 867 0.13 -38.16 -26.60
CA ASN A 867 0.28 -38.52 -25.18
C ASN A 867 -0.93 -38.12 -24.31
N VAL A 868 -1.88 -37.35 -24.83
CA VAL A 868 -3.00 -36.83 -24.03
C VAL A 868 -4.33 -37.40 -24.52
N PRO A 869 -4.90 -38.41 -23.84
CA PRO A 869 -6.27 -38.81 -24.09
C PRO A 869 -7.26 -37.80 -23.45
N HIS A 870 -8.48 -37.72 -24.00
CA HIS A 870 -9.65 -36.98 -23.45
C HIS A 870 -9.66 -35.45 -23.64
N LYS A 871 -10.60 -34.77 -22.94
CA LYS A 871 -10.93 -33.34 -23.05
C LYS A 871 -9.74 -32.38 -22.83
N GLN A 872 -8.68 -32.81 -22.15
CA GLN A 872 -7.47 -31.99 -21.96
C GLN A 872 -6.67 -31.79 -23.25
N GLN A 873 -6.80 -32.69 -24.23
CA GLN A 873 -6.13 -32.58 -25.51
C GLN A 873 -6.48 -31.27 -26.24
N ALA A 874 -7.77 -30.94 -26.30
CA ALA A 874 -8.25 -29.73 -26.97
C ALA A 874 -7.74 -28.46 -26.29
N ILE A 875 -7.70 -28.43 -24.95
CA ILE A 875 -7.22 -27.27 -24.18
C ILE A 875 -5.72 -27.04 -24.41
N ILE A 876 -4.91 -28.10 -24.44
CA ILE A 876 -3.46 -27.98 -24.70
C ILE A 876 -3.22 -27.49 -26.14
N LYS A 877 -4.01 -27.96 -27.12
CA LYS A 877 -3.95 -27.46 -28.50
C LYS A 877 -4.36 -25.98 -28.60
N SER A 878 -5.38 -25.55 -27.87
CA SER A 878 -5.77 -24.13 -27.79
C SER A 878 -4.65 -23.28 -27.21
N PHE A 879 -3.96 -23.76 -26.16
CA PHE A 879 -2.80 -23.06 -25.61
C PHE A 879 -1.63 -22.99 -26.60
N ALA A 880 -1.32 -24.08 -27.30
CA ALA A 880 -0.29 -24.10 -28.35
C ALA A 880 -0.60 -23.08 -29.46
N LYS A 881 -1.85 -23.05 -29.94
CA LYS A 881 -2.31 -22.07 -30.93
C LYS A 881 -2.26 -20.64 -30.41
N ALA A 882 -2.54 -20.41 -29.13
CA ALA A 882 -2.46 -19.09 -28.52
C ALA A 882 -1.03 -18.52 -28.54
N LEU A 883 0.02 -19.36 -28.40
CA LEU A 883 1.41 -18.91 -28.48
C LEU A 883 1.78 -18.32 -29.85
N GLU A 884 1.11 -18.76 -30.92
CA GLU A 884 1.35 -18.24 -32.28
C GLU A 884 0.87 -16.79 -32.47
N VAL A 885 0.20 -16.18 -31.48
CA VAL A 885 -0.21 -14.77 -31.53
C VAL A 885 0.98 -13.83 -31.62
N ILE A 886 2.11 -14.17 -31.00
CA ILE A 886 3.29 -13.33 -31.00
C ILE A 886 3.83 -13.19 -32.44
N PRO A 887 4.24 -14.26 -33.15
CA PRO A 887 4.66 -14.14 -34.54
C PRO A 887 3.57 -13.58 -35.47
N ARG A 888 2.29 -13.87 -35.20
CA ARG A 888 1.18 -13.26 -35.98
C ARG A 888 1.18 -11.75 -35.86
N GLN A 889 1.17 -11.24 -34.64
CA GLN A 889 1.07 -9.81 -34.37
C GLN A 889 2.34 -9.07 -34.83
N LEU A 890 3.51 -9.71 -34.76
CA LEU A 890 4.75 -9.19 -35.34
C LEU A 890 4.63 -8.96 -36.85
N CYS A 891 4.03 -9.91 -37.58
CA CYS A 891 3.78 -9.78 -39.02
C CYS A 891 2.74 -8.69 -39.31
N ASP A 892 1.62 -8.68 -38.57
CA ASP A 892 0.54 -7.69 -38.74
C ASP A 892 1.07 -6.26 -38.54
N ASN A 893 1.90 -6.03 -37.51
CA ASN A 893 2.48 -4.72 -37.23
C ASN A 893 3.56 -4.32 -38.25
N ALA A 894 4.25 -5.29 -38.86
CA ALA A 894 5.21 -5.04 -39.94
C ALA A 894 4.53 -4.84 -41.32
N GLY A 895 3.23 -5.14 -41.44
CA GLY A 895 2.49 -5.09 -42.71
C GLY A 895 2.68 -6.31 -43.61
N PHE A 896 3.27 -7.40 -43.09
CA PHE A 896 3.46 -8.66 -43.82
C PHE A 896 2.17 -9.49 -43.83
N ASP A 897 2.02 -10.40 -44.79
CA ASP A 897 0.95 -11.41 -44.73
C ASP A 897 1.27 -12.46 -43.65
N ALA A 898 0.70 -12.24 -42.47
CA ALA A 898 0.88 -13.13 -41.32
C ALA A 898 0.45 -14.59 -41.62
N THR A 899 -0.49 -14.81 -42.56
CA THR A 899 -0.98 -16.15 -42.87
C THR A 899 0.08 -16.97 -43.61
N ASP A 900 0.70 -16.39 -44.63
CA ASP A 900 1.76 -17.05 -45.41
C ASP A 900 3.00 -17.30 -44.54
N ILE A 901 3.44 -16.29 -43.78
CA ILE A 901 4.62 -16.40 -42.91
C ILE A 901 4.41 -17.45 -41.81
N LEU A 902 3.26 -17.47 -41.12
CA LEU A 902 2.97 -18.50 -40.12
C LEU A 902 2.95 -19.91 -40.71
N ASN A 903 2.44 -20.08 -41.93
CA ASN A 903 2.43 -21.39 -42.59
C ASN A 903 3.85 -21.84 -42.94
N LYS A 904 4.70 -20.94 -43.45
CA LYS A 904 6.13 -21.21 -43.69
C LYS A 904 6.85 -21.57 -42.39
N LEU A 905 6.65 -20.81 -41.31
CA LEU A 905 7.22 -21.10 -39.99
C LEU A 905 6.83 -22.49 -39.50
N ARG A 906 5.53 -22.84 -39.52
CA ARG A 906 5.06 -24.17 -39.12
C ARG A 906 5.69 -25.30 -39.93
N VAL A 907 6.01 -25.09 -41.21
CA VAL A 907 6.70 -26.07 -42.04
C VAL A 907 8.15 -26.23 -41.59
N GLU A 908 8.87 -25.14 -41.33
CA GLU A 908 10.26 -25.18 -40.88
C GLU A 908 10.43 -25.84 -39.51
N HIS A 909 9.60 -25.48 -38.52
CA HIS A 909 9.60 -26.15 -37.21
C HIS A 909 9.16 -27.61 -37.28
N ARG A 910 8.34 -27.99 -38.28
CA ARG A 910 8.03 -29.40 -38.54
C ARG A 910 9.24 -30.17 -39.08
N LYS A 911 10.08 -29.54 -39.90
CA LYS A 911 11.34 -30.12 -40.42
C LYS A 911 12.42 -30.26 -39.34
N GLY A 912 12.30 -29.51 -38.24
CA GLY A 912 13.22 -29.57 -37.09
C GLY A 912 14.07 -28.32 -36.91
N ASN A 913 13.82 -27.25 -37.68
CA ASN A 913 14.53 -25.99 -37.52
C ASN A 913 13.95 -25.21 -36.34
N THR A 914 14.63 -25.24 -35.18
CA THR A 914 14.11 -24.72 -33.91
C THR A 914 14.13 -23.20 -33.81
N TRP A 915 15.04 -22.54 -34.51
CA TRP A 915 15.27 -21.08 -34.39
C TRP A 915 14.77 -20.27 -35.57
N SER A 916 13.97 -20.90 -36.44
CA SER A 916 13.28 -20.21 -37.52
C SER A 916 12.28 -19.19 -36.96
N GLY A 917 12.48 -17.91 -37.22
CA GLY A 917 11.59 -16.84 -36.81
C GLY A 917 11.24 -15.91 -37.97
N VAL A 918 10.47 -14.86 -37.67
CA VAL A 918 10.07 -13.87 -38.68
C VAL A 918 11.28 -13.06 -39.13
N ASP A 919 11.53 -12.99 -40.43
CA ASP A 919 12.53 -12.12 -41.04
C ASP A 919 11.92 -10.77 -41.40
N PHE A 920 12.34 -9.73 -40.68
CA PHE A 920 11.89 -8.35 -40.86
C PHE A 920 12.58 -7.62 -42.03
N ASP A 921 13.69 -8.15 -42.55
CA ASP A 921 14.47 -7.50 -43.59
C ASP A 921 14.07 -7.99 -44.99
N ASN A 922 13.80 -9.29 -45.15
CA ASN A 922 13.46 -9.91 -46.44
C ASN A 922 12.01 -10.41 -46.55
N GLU A 923 11.15 -10.04 -45.60
CA GLU A 923 9.72 -10.44 -45.57
C GLU A 923 9.53 -11.97 -45.67
N GLY A 924 10.16 -12.71 -44.76
CA GLY A 924 10.25 -14.17 -44.85
C GLY A 924 10.45 -14.86 -43.52
N VAL A 925 11.12 -16.01 -43.58
CA VAL A 925 11.53 -16.80 -42.41
C VAL A 925 13.04 -16.99 -42.47
N ARG A 926 13.71 -16.76 -41.34
CA ARG A 926 15.16 -16.96 -41.21
C ARG A 926 15.51 -17.58 -39.86
N ASP A 927 16.74 -18.07 -39.71
CA ASP A 927 17.25 -18.43 -38.39
C ASP A 927 17.58 -17.16 -37.60
N ASN A 928 16.81 -16.92 -36.54
CA ASN A 928 16.94 -15.72 -35.70
C ASN A 928 18.09 -15.84 -34.69
N LEU A 929 18.58 -17.05 -34.41
CA LEU A 929 19.77 -17.24 -33.59
C LEU A 929 21.02 -16.81 -34.36
N GLU A 930 21.12 -17.21 -35.64
CA GLU A 930 22.21 -16.79 -36.53
C GLU A 930 22.15 -15.29 -36.86
N ALA A 931 20.94 -14.72 -36.92
CA ALA A 931 20.74 -13.28 -37.11
C ALA A 931 20.99 -12.44 -35.84
N PHE A 932 21.47 -13.04 -34.75
CA PHE A 932 21.75 -12.39 -33.46
C PHE A 932 20.53 -11.72 -32.80
N VAL A 933 19.31 -12.21 -33.09
CA VAL A 933 18.07 -11.75 -32.45
C VAL A 933 17.85 -12.58 -31.19
N TRP A 934 18.57 -12.21 -30.14
CA TRP A 934 18.61 -12.96 -28.88
C TRP A 934 17.75 -12.29 -27.81
N GLU A 935 17.06 -13.11 -27.03
CA GLU A 935 16.32 -12.70 -25.83
C GLU A 935 16.71 -13.62 -24.66
N PRO A 936 16.80 -13.11 -23.41
CA PRO A 936 17.03 -13.98 -22.25
C PRO A 936 15.90 -15.00 -22.07
N ALA A 937 16.26 -16.25 -21.79
CA ALA A 937 15.28 -17.32 -21.60
C ALA A 937 14.28 -17.01 -20.45
N LEU A 938 14.74 -16.25 -19.44
CA LEU A 938 13.92 -15.80 -18.31
C LEU A 938 12.69 -14.98 -18.76
N VAL A 939 12.84 -14.11 -19.76
CA VAL A 939 11.73 -13.28 -20.29
C VAL A 939 10.60 -14.19 -20.77
N LYS A 940 10.92 -15.21 -21.57
CA LYS A 940 9.92 -16.14 -22.13
C LYS A 940 9.28 -17.03 -21.08
N ILE A 941 10.07 -17.52 -20.11
CA ILE A 941 9.58 -18.37 -19.02
C ILE A 941 8.55 -17.59 -18.19
N ASN A 942 8.93 -16.41 -17.71
CA ASN A 942 8.08 -15.57 -16.89
C ASN A 942 6.84 -15.13 -17.67
N ALA A 943 7.00 -14.77 -18.95
CA ALA A 943 5.88 -14.35 -19.77
C ALA A 943 4.80 -15.44 -19.93
N MET A 944 5.21 -16.68 -20.22
CA MET A 944 4.29 -17.82 -20.36
C MET A 944 3.61 -18.19 -19.02
N GLN A 945 4.33 -18.10 -17.91
CA GLN A 945 3.80 -18.38 -16.57
C GLN A 945 2.78 -17.31 -16.14
N ALA A 946 3.19 -16.03 -16.16
CA ALA A 946 2.35 -14.91 -15.77
C ALA A 946 1.07 -14.82 -16.63
N ALA A 947 1.19 -14.99 -17.94
CA ALA A 947 0.02 -15.00 -18.84
C ALA A 947 -0.96 -16.14 -18.51
N THR A 948 -0.44 -17.32 -18.15
CA THR A 948 -1.26 -18.47 -17.75
C THR A 948 -1.96 -18.22 -16.42
N GLU A 949 -1.26 -17.65 -15.44
CA GLU A 949 -1.81 -17.36 -14.11
C GLU A 949 -2.93 -16.33 -14.18
N ALA A 950 -2.73 -15.22 -14.91
CA ALA A 950 -3.78 -14.23 -15.15
C ALA A 950 -5.01 -14.85 -15.82
N SER A 951 -4.78 -15.65 -16.87
CA SER A 951 -5.86 -16.34 -17.57
C SER A 951 -6.64 -17.28 -16.64
N CYS A 952 -5.94 -18.03 -15.79
CA CYS A 952 -6.56 -18.92 -14.81
C CYS A 952 -7.36 -18.16 -13.75
N LEU A 953 -6.85 -17.02 -13.28
CA LEU A 953 -7.52 -16.16 -12.31
C LEU A 953 -8.83 -15.61 -12.90
N ILE A 954 -8.79 -15.07 -14.11
CA ILE A 954 -9.98 -14.54 -14.80
C ILE A 954 -11.03 -15.64 -15.02
N LEU A 955 -10.62 -16.84 -15.46
CA LEU A 955 -11.51 -17.98 -15.68
C LEU A 955 -12.15 -18.53 -14.40
N SER A 956 -11.53 -18.28 -13.25
CA SER A 956 -12.04 -18.71 -11.94
C SER A 956 -13.15 -17.81 -11.38
N VAL A 957 -13.34 -16.62 -11.95
CA VAL A 957 -14.35 -15.64 -11.54
C VAL A 957 -15.64 -15.85 -12.34
N ASP A 958 -16.65 -16.43 -11.70
CA ASP A 958 -17.95 -16.77 -12.31
C ASP A 958 -19.07 -15.75 -12.04
N GLU A 959 -18.81 -14.77 -11.18
CA GLU A 959 -19.77 -13.73 -10.78
C GLU A 959 -19.01 -12.43 -10.49
N THR A 960 -19.57 -11.30 -10.92
CA THR A 960 -19.03 -9.97 -10.62
C THR A 960 -20.17 -9.09 -10.13
N ILE A 961 -20.01 -8.54 -8.94
CA ILE A 961 -21.01 -7.71 -8.27
C ILE A 961 -20.44 -6.30 -8.21
N LYS A 962 -21.04 -5.36 -8.94
CA LYS A 962 -20.65 -3.95 -8.93
C LYS A 962 -21.72 -3.14 -8.22
N ASN A 963 -21.35 -2.54 -7.09
CA ASN A 963 -22.21 -1.60 -6.39
C ASN A 963 -22.03 -0.21 -7.02
N GLU A 964 -23.12 0.45 -7.40
CA GLU A 964 -23.06 1.87 -7.75
C GLU A 964 -22.83 2.72 -6.50
N GLU A 965 -22.02 3.78 -6.66
CA GLU A 965 -21.98 4.88 -5.70
C GLU A 965 -23.37 5.50 -5.60
N SER A 966 -23.82 5.78 -4.37
CA SER A 966 -25.12 6.40 -4.14
C SER A 966 -25.17 7.75 -4.84
N ALA A 967 -25.99 7.88 -5.89
CA ALA A 967 -26.28 9.18 -6.49
C ALA A 967 -26.79 10.12 -5.39
N GLN A 968 -26.14 11.28 -5.23
CA GLN A 968 -26.59 12.32 -4.31
C GLN A 968 -28.07 12.63 -4.59
N PRO A 969 -28.94 12.72 -3.57
CA PRO A 969 -30.31 13.14 -3.79
C PRO A 969 -30.30 14.53 -4.42
N GLN A 970 -30.75 14.64 -5.68
CA GLN A 970 -31.05 15.94 -6.26
C GLN A 970 -32.03 16.64 -5.34
N ALA A 971 -31.60 17.77 -4.76
CA ALA A 971 -32.40 18.55 -3.85
C ALA A 971 -33.75 18.88 -4.51
N PRO A 972 -34.88 18.70 -3.80
CA PRO A 972 -36.18 19.08 -4.35
C PRO A 972 -36.17 20.58 -4.64
N GLN A 973 -36.53 20.97 -5.87
CA GLN A 973 -36.81 22.36 -6.21
C GLN A 973 -37.94 22.87 -5.29
N ARG A 974 -37.56 23.57 -4.21
CA ARG A 974 -38.49 24.29 -3.35
C ARG A 974 -38.98 25.51 -4.12
N GLY A 975 -40.28 25.52 -4.45
CA GLY A 975 -40.99 26.72 -4.87
C GLY A 975 -40.77 27.83 -3.86
N LEU A 976 -40.44 29.02 -4.36
CA LEU A 976 -40.23 30.22 -3.54
C LEU A 976 -41.51 30.57 -2.75
N PRO A 977 -41.37 31.00 -1.48
CA PRO A 977 -42.51 31.42 -0.67
C PRO A 977 -43.18 32.70 -1.25
N PRO A 978 -44.51 32.82 -1.17
CA PRO A 978 -45.23 33.99 -1.66
C PRO A 978 -44.79 35.25 -0.89
N GLY A 979 -44.31 36.26 -1.60
CA GLY A 979 -44.01 37.59 -1.02
C GLY A 979 -42.58 38.11 -1.22
N ALA A 980 -41.64 37.30 -1.69
CA ALA A 980 -40.26 37.75 -1.95
C ALA A 980 -40.08 38.52 -3.28
N ALA A 981 -41.14 38.68 -4.08
CA ALA A 981 -41.09 39.34 -5.39
C ALA A 981 -41.09 40.88 -5.35
N GLN A 982 -41.21 41.52 -4.18
CA GLN A 982 -41.44 42.97 -4.11
C GLN A 982 -40.25 43.82 -3.62
N ARG A 983 -39.07 43.22 -3.38
CA ARG A 983 -37.85 43.97 -3.00
C ARG A 983 -36.71 43.95 -4.02
N ALA A 984 -36.82 43.19 -5.12
CA ALA A 984 -35.75 43.07 -6.12
C ALA A 984 -35.90 43.99 -7.36
N LEU A 985 -36.85 44.94 -7.36
CA LEU A 985 -37.15 45.80 -8.53
C LEU A 985 -36.88 47.31 -8.32
N ARG A 986 -36.19 47.70 -7.26
CA ARG A 986 -35.73 49.09 -7.06
C ARG A 986 -34.23 49.15 -6.83
N GLY A 987 -33.48 49.12 -7.93
CA GLY A 987 -32.01 49.25 -7.88
C GLY A 987 -31.33 49.15 -9.24
N ARG A 988 -31.95 49.67 -10.31
CA ARG A 988 -31.28 49.85 -11.60
C ARG A 988 -31.17 51.35 -11.90
N GLY A 989 -29.94 51.82 -12.02
CA GLY A 989 -29.61 53.04 -12.76
C GLY A 989 -28.76 54.05 -11.98
N ARG A 990 -27.45 54.09 -12.25
CA ARG A 990 -26.80 55.07 -13.14
C ARG A 990 -25.29 54.91 -13.04
N GLY A 991 -24.61 54.98 -14.19
CA GLY A 991 -23.17 54.90 -14.30
C GLY A 991 -22.46 56.25 -14.36
N MET A 992 -21.13 56.11 -14.50
CA MET A 992 -20.07 57.06 -14.85
C MET A 992 -19.55 58.05 -13.78
N PRO A 993 -18.30 58.56 -13.90
CA PRO A 993 -17.08 57.94 -14.45
C PRO A 993 -15.78 58.22 -13.63
N ARG A 994 -14.72 57.49 -14.01
CA ARG A 994 -13.26 57.73 -13.88
C ARG A 994 -12.75 58.93 -13.05
N ARG A 995 -11.81 58.63 -12.15
CA ARG A 995 -10.45 59.16 -12.19
C ARG A 995 -9.45 58.05 -11.89
#